data_AF-A0A7X9B5Y3-F1
#
_entry.id   AF-A0A7X9B5Y3-F1
#
_cell.length_a   1.000
_cell.length_b   1.000
_cell.length_c   1.000
_cell.angle_alpha   90.00
_cell.angle_beta   90.00
_cell.angle_gamma   90.00
#
_symmetry.space_group_name_H-M   'P 1'
#
loop_
_entity.id
_entity.type
_entity.pdbx_description
1 polymer ?
#
loop_
_entity_poly.entity_id
_entity_poly.type
_entity_poly.pdbx_seq_one_letter_code
_entity_poly.pdbx_strand_id
1 'polypeptide(L)'
;MKAFLAILALCPLLLLAQYEWGDNRLAITLDEGSGAWTGLSRNGRAVLSGLQPHPFDVLGEDKRWASEEAGASLQAEAITPLSADTLRVICRLGSWRIRTDYQLLPATGQLRRHFEITWLGESDSKIREFRQCSPMLAMAPEAHYTLPRIFPPFGERRAKDFGAGWQPSISSEPYALLAQLDHACSVVWLSDRSRPDADVCSVVGREQPGALLVRQSARIAGHVRPSVAQSVGDFWLWVQDNDAEIALRRLHEWYEQCGQLIPPDRPSWVPRVTLYSFHPGLNVGGSARGWGGFKPSTEQISRLAELGCNTLWLLPIEDYSTYHPRDYYKLQAGIGSAEEYRELVRTAHALGLHVWQDIVPHGGHNDYPRAIEHPEWLLQEEDGSTLDYWCFDFFWPTWIDYIRGVADHYVRTFGIDGYRIDACSGSKIMNWNPAIPYARASLSQSQGGLAMQRAIRGAVRALQPEGSVLAEVGSTIHGTVSDAVYDFAMCYQVLPAGKVQPAGDFVRNLRRWLHEQQQSEVKDLLRLRHIESHDSLRAEWQYGPEPMRAAMAMSAWIYGIPMVFYEMEDGHSPIFRRIFHLRNNIAELHDGTADYLQPATPDGVFACLRRHDGKVAIPLVNFNAGDTQVALRLPKSLWPESAAGRVQAWDLWQDRPVAVRWEDDELYAEVTLAPYAFTVLRLGRSDDVLAAPTLAPMLVDTTPHDARAMLPVELFVIGEDGSRHALPTALTGAEGAMPELTQYGTEIQRRALADGGCEFQVTPTAPSREHRGLLLRVPLAGAPTTWRVQAAGAVWEDRFRTRHPLADAFKGNVYHLPQGGNVLWHSLQHPFGLSDEQAQLSFQSPAGSVALRFAAEALPGAVYLLDRVGDDHNPHVFIMWAAPDCPQRPRQDSYRFSIGAASSVVESASARSVATGDPRLRVMPGGWEFDNGRLRLRLSRAGTISALSRRLENGDWEPVLSDTRYYTDAGYGEACKTYDARHDVEAFARFSHNAAGDLVLSFNSQPRGSYRFDILNHPLDYVLEYTLGNGSGFGLSCAQRHLRPPQGARVFSAFMMVVPDATGVRMYRDQALLASGQAGKSREAECKLIGEFPDALHLLRDDDQPLLRLENILWQGPKPDNLFIHGRCQRIFSRRSSG
;
A
#
# COMPACT_ATOMS: atom_id res chain seq x y z
N MET A 1 56.49 13.13 -14.75
CA MET A 1 55.28 13.95 -15.01
C MET A 1 55.39 14.96 -16.17
N LYS A 2 56.46 14.95 -17.01
CA LYS A 2 56.51 15.74 -18.27
C LYS A 2 56.79 14.92 -19.54
N ALA A 3 56.92 13.59 -19.44
CA ALA A 3 57.08 12.68 -20.59
C ALA A 3 55.82 11.84 -20.92
N PHE A 4 54.78 11.88 -20.07
CA PHE A 4 53.52 11.16 -20.28
C PHE A 4 52.45 12.02 -20.99
N LEU A 5 52.71 13.31 -21.17
CA LEU A 5 51.81 14.29 -21.79
C LEU A 5 52.08 14.52 -23.29
N ALA A 6 53.10 13.87 -23.87
CA ALA A 6 53.49 14.07 -25.27
C ALA A 6 53.03 12.94 -26.22
N ILE A 7 52.48 11.83 -25.71
CA ILE A 7 51.95 10.72 -26.54
C ILE A 7 50.44 10.85 -26.79
N LEU A 8 49.75 11.79 -26.13
CA LEU A 8 48.32 12.05 -26.32
C LEU A 8 47.99 13.13 -27.36
N ALA A 9 48.98 13.69 -28.07
CA ALA A 9 48.79 14.81 -29.00
C ALA A 9 49.01 14.47 -30.50
N LEU A 10 49.37 13.24 -30.86
CA LEU A 10 49.63 12.82 -32.24
C LEU A 10 49.20 11.37 -32.49
N CYS A 11 47.94 11.04 -32.22
CA CYS A 11 47.25 10.04 -33.04
C CYS A 11 46.49 10.83 -34.10
N PRO A 12 46.68 10.58 -35.41
CA PRO A 12 45.75 11.13 -36.38
C PRO A 12 44.36 10.63 -35.98
N LEU A 13 43.39 11.55 -36.01
CA LEU A 13 41.99 11.17 -36.19
C LEU A 13 41.96 10.16 -37.33
N LEU A 14 41.90 8.86 -37.01
CA LEU A 14 41.29 7.89 -37.88
C LEU A 14 39.84 8.38 -37.96
N LEU A 15 39.58 9.20 -38.99
CA LEU A 15 38.24 9.44 -39.50
C LEU A 15 37.71 8.06 -39.87
N LEU A 16 37.12 7.38 -38.88
CA LEU A 16 36.27 6.25 -39.11
C LEU A 16 35.23 6.71 -40.12
N ALA A 17 35.16 6.06 -41.27
CA ALA A 17 34.20 6.43 -42.30
C ALA A 17 32.79 6.40 -41.66
N GLN A 18 32.09 7.54 -41.72
CA GLN A 18 30.78 7.71 -41.12
C GLN A 18 29.73 7.69 -42.23
N TYR A 19 28.67 6.92 -42.02
CA TYR A 19 27.50 6.90 -42.87
C TYR A 19 26.39 7.75 -42.23
N GLU A 20 26.10 8.91 -42.79
CA GLU A 20 24.99 9.76 -42.38
C GLU A 20 23.75 9.45 -43.22
N TRP A 21 22.60 9.28 -42.57
CA TRP A 21 21.35 8.99 -43.24
C TRP A 21 20.16 9.67 -42.56
N GLY A 22 19.30 10.28 -43.38
CA GLY A 22 18.17 11.12 -42.96
C GLY A 22 18.15 12.46 -43.70
N ASP A 23 17.45 13.44 -43.14
CA ASP A 23 17.42 14.82 -43.64
C ASP A 23 17.76 15.81 -42.51
N ASN A 24 17.77 17.12 -42.82
CA ASN A 24 18.09 18.14 -41.82
C ASN A 24 17.15 18.12 -40.59
N ARG A 25 15.91 17.63 -40.74
CA ARG A 25 14.93 17.58 -39.64
C ARG A 25 15.23 16.43 -38.70
N LEU A 26 15.71 15.28 -39.20
CA LEU A 26 16.16 14.15 -38.37
C LEU A 26 17.12 13.27 -39.18
N ALA A 27 18.32 13.03 -38.63
CA ALA A 27 19.30 12.12 -39.22
C ALA A 27 20.04 11.32 -38.14
N ILE A 28 20.54 10.15 -38.52
CA ILE A 28 21.43 9.32 -37.71
C ILE A 28 22.79 9.19 -38.41
N THR A 29 23.82 9.00 -37.60
CA THR A 29 25.17 8.69 -38.07
C THR A 29 25.56 7.30 -37.59
N LEU A 30 26.15 6.51 -38.49
CA LEU A 30 26.68 5.18 -38.22
C LEU A 30 28.19 5.15 -38.50
N ASP A 31 28.90 4.30 -37.77
CA ASP A 31 30.25 3.89 -38.15
C ASP A 31 30.19 2.85 -39.29
N GLU A 32 30.81 3.12 -40.45
CA GLU A 32 30.72 2.22 -41.61
C GLU A 32 31.34 0.85 -41.36
N GLY A 33 32.41 0.78 -40.56
CA GLY A 33 33.15 -0.46 -40.32
C GLY A 33 32.41 -1.43 -39.40
N SER A 34 31.81 -0.91 -38.32
CA SER A 34 31.10 -1.71 -37.32
C SER A 34 29.58 -1.73 -37.51
N GLY A 35 29.02 -0.74 -38.21
CA GLY A 35 27.57 -0.51 -38.31
C GLY A 35 26.96 0.07 -37.03
N ALA A 36 27.79 0.46 -36.06
CA ALA A 36 27.36 1.02 -34.79
C ALA A 36 26.67 2.37 -34.98
N TRP A 37 25.57 2.60 -34.26
CA TRP A 37 24.95 3.91 -34.17
C TRP A 37 25.82 4.86 -33.34
N THR A 38 26.31 5.94 -33.97
CA THR A 38 27.28 6.88 -33.38
C THR A 38 26.71 8.28 -33.14
N GLY A 39 25.60 8.65 -33.77
CA GLY A 39 25.03 9.98 -33.58
C GLY A 39 23.58 10.14 -34.03
N LEU A 40 22.91 11.16 -33.52
CA LEU A 40 21.58 11.59 -33.94
C LEU A 40 21.51 13.11 -33.94
N SER A 41 20.95 13.69 -35.00
CA SER A 41 20.73 15.13 -35.13
C SER A 41 19.25 15.46 -35.36
N ARG A 42 18.81 16.61 -34.83
CA ARG A 42 17.45 17.17 -34.97
C ARG A 42 17.59 18.61 -35.44
N ASN A 43 16.98 18.98 -36.57
CA ASN A 43 17.08 20.34 -37.14
C ASN A 43 18.53 20.85 -37.28
N GLY A 44 19.45 19.96 -37.68
CA GLY A 44 20.89 20.24 -37.79
C GLY A 44 21.66 20.30 -36.46
N ARG A 45 20.99 20.25 -35.30
CA ARG A 45 21.62 20.17 -33.98
C ARG A 45 21.99 18.73 -33.67
N ALA A 46 23.26 18.45 -33.34
CA ALA A 46 23.65 17.17 -32.78
C ALA A 46 23.04 16.99 -31.37
N VAL A 47 22.28 15.91 -31.18
CA VAL A 47 21.61 15.57 -29.91
C VAL A 47 22.36 14.44 -29.21
N LEU A 48 22.71 13.39 -29.94
CA LEU A 48 23.50 12.26 -29.46
C LEU A 48 24.80 12.15 -30.26
N SER A 49 25.89 11.78 -29.61
CA SER A 49 27.18 11.56 -30.29
C SER A 49 28.08 10.57 -29.55
N GLY A 50 29.02 9.97 -30.29
CA GLY A 50 30.08 9.14 -29.74
C GLY A 50 29.85 7.64 -29.92
N LEU A 51 30.93 6.95 -30.32
CA LEU A 51 30.96 5.51 -30.51
C LEU A 51 30.95 4.78 -29.16
N GLN A 52 30.00 3.86 -28.98
CA GLN A 52 29.97 2.97 -27.83
C GLN A 52 30.80 1.70 -28.11
N PRO A 53 31.57 1.18 -27.13
CA PRO A 53 32.33 -0.06 -27.32
C PRO A 53 31.47 -1.26 -27.69
N HIS A 54 30.26 -1.34 -27.11
CA HIS A 54 29.27 -2.39 -27.34
C HIS A 54 27.88 -1.75 -27.52
N PRO A 55 27.56 -1.24 -28.73
CA PRO A 55 26.28 -0.57 -29.00
C PRO A 55 25.10 -1.54 -28.94
N PHE A 56 25.35 -2.82 -29.21
CA PHE A 56 24.43 -3.94 -29.00
C PHE A 56 25.18 -5.10 -28.37
N ASP A 57 24.47 -5.97 -27.67
CA ASP A 57 25.06 -7.17 -27.09
C ASP A 57 23.99 -8.24 -26.84
N VAL A 58 24.43 -9.50 -26.86
CA VAL A 58 23.58 -10.67 -26.70
C VAL A 58 24.13 -11.52 -25.56
N LEU A 59 23.28 -11.88 -24.60
CA LEU A 59 23.61 -12.80 -23.53
C LEU A 59 23.24 -14.23 -23.95
N GLY A 60 24.25 -15.08 -24.11
CA GLY A 60 24.11 -16.47 -24.56
C GLY A 60 23.83 -17.47 -23.43
N GLU A 61 23.81 -18.75 -23.80
CA GLU A 61 23.55 -19.88 -22.91
C GLU A 61 24.49 -19.95 -21.70
N ASP A 62 25.79 -19.70 -21.94
CA ASP A 62 26.89 -19.73 -20.96
C ASP A 62 26.88 -18.54 -19.98
N LYS A 63 25.87 -17.67 -20.09
CA LYS A 63 25.71 -16.43 -19.32
C LYS A 63 26.86 -15.44 -19.54
N ARG A 64 27.52 -15.48 -20.70
CA ARG A 64 28.48 -14.47 -21.15
C ARG A 64 27.88 -13.61 -22.25
N TRP A 65 28.32 -12.35 -22.28
CA TRP A 65 27.97 -11.44 -23.35
C TRP A 65 28.76 -11.80 -24.60
N ALA A 66 28.15 -11.72 -25.78
CA ALA A 66 28.81 -12.01 -27.06
C ALA A 66 30.07 -11.14 -27.28
N SER A 67 30.09 -9.92 -26.73
CA SER A 67 31.29 -9.07 -26.74
C SER A 67 32.48 -9.60 -25.92
N GLU A 68 32.26 -10.55 -25.02
CA GLU A 68 33.29 -11.19 -24.19
C GLU A 68 33.89 -12.44 -24.87
N GLU A 69 33.34 -12.89 -26.00
CA GLU A 69 33.92 -13.95 -26.82
C GLU A 69 35.31 -13.54 -27.34
N ALA A 70 36.26 -14.48 -27.35
CA ALA A 70 37.63 -14.19 -27.76
C ALA A 70 37.68 -13.73 -29.23
N GLY A 71 38.15 -12.49 -29.46
CA GLY A 71 38.24 -11.90 -30.79
C GLY A 71 36.92 -11.35 -31.34
N ALA A 72 35.83 -11.35 -30.56
CA ALA A 72 34.57 -10.75 -30.97
C ALA A 72 34.71 -9.22 -31.09
N SER A 73 34.50 -8.73 -32.30
CA SER A 73 34.35 -7.31 -32.61
C SER A 73 33.09 -7.14 -33.46
N LEU A 74 32.39 -6.03 -33.28
CA LEU A 74 31.22 -5.73 -34.09
C LEU A 74 31.67 -5.32 -35.50
N GLN A 75 31.15 -5.98 -36.52
CA GLN A 75 31.49 -5.73 -37.92
C GLN A 75 30.22 -5.55 -38.75
N ALA A 76 30.15 -4.51 -39.57
CA ALA A 76 29.08 -4.33 -40.54
C ALA A 76 29.23 -5.36 -41.68
N GLU A 77 28.16 -6.11 -41.96
CA GLU A 77 28.04 -6.95 -43.15
C GLU A 77 27.31 -6.22 -44.29
N ALA A 78 26.32 -5.39 -43.96
CA ALA A 78 25.56 -4.61 -44.95
C ALA A 78 24.90 -3.37 -44.33
N ILE A 79 24.84 -2.27 -45.09
CA ILE A 79 24.06 -1.07 -44.80
C ILE A 79 23.24 -0.76 -46.05
N THR A 80 21.92 -0.89 -45.96
CA THR A 80 21.02 -0.85 -47.13
C THR A 80 19.79 0.02 -46.84
N PRO A 81 19.59 1.13 -47.56
CA PRO A 81 18.33 1.87 -47.52
C PRO A 81 17.19 1.01 -48.07
N LEU A 82 16.14 0.78 -47.29
CA LEU A 82 14.95 0.04 -47.72
C LEU A 82 13.87 0.95 -48.31
N SER A 83 13.81 2.17 -47.79
CA SER A 83 12.90 3.23 -48.21
C SER A 83 13.53 4.59 -47.91
N ALA A 84 12.83 5.69 -48.21
CA ALA A 84 13.27 7.05 -47.87
C ALA A 84 13.39 7.28 -46.35
N ASP A 85 12.70 6.49 -45.55
CA ASP A 85 12.54 6.63 -44.10
C ASP A 85 12.97 5.40 -43.29
N THR A 86 13.49 4.35 -43.94
CA THR A 86 14.00 3.14 -43.26
C THR A 86 15.36 2.69 -43.80
N LEU A 87 16.33 2.54 -42.90
CA LEU A 87 17.68 2.03 -43.16
C LEU A 87 17.87 0.69 -42.45
N ARG A 88 18.30 -0.34 -43.19
CA ARG A 88 18.67 -1.64 -42.63
C ARG A 88 20.18 -1.75 -42.46
N VAL A 89 20.60 -2.16 -41.28
CA VAL A 89 22.00 -2.46 -40.95
C VAL A 89 22.09 -3.91 -40.49
N ILE A 90 23.03 -4.67 -41.06
CA ILE A 90 23.32 -6.04 -40.64
C ILE A 90 24.74 -6.05 -40.08
N CYS A 91 24.88 -6.45 -38.83
CA CYS A 91 26.16 -6.58 -38.14
C CYS A 91 26.40 -8.04 -37.73
N ARG A 92 27.68 -8.39 -37.58
CA ARG A 92 28.12 -9.62 -36.92
C ARG A 92 28.82 -9.27 -35.60
N LEU A 93 28.48 -9.98 -34.53
CA LEU A 93 29.14 -9.92 -33.23
C LEU A 93 29.38 -11.35 -32.73
N GLY A 94 30.62 -11.82 -32.81
CA GLY A 94 30.97 -13.20 -32.46
C GLY A 94 30.13 -14.20 -33.28
N SER A 95 29.46 -15.10 -32.58
CA SER A 95 28.58 -16.13 -33.17
C SER A 95 27.15 -15.65 -33.48
N TRP A 96 26.91 -14.34 -33.50
CA TRP A 96 25.59 -13.75 -33.70
C TRP A 96 25.56 -12.78 -34.89
N ARG A 97 24.48 -12.83 -35.66
CA ARG A 97 24.13 -11.81 -36.65
C ARG A 97 22.97 -10.97 -36.12
N ILE A 98 23.11 -9.65 -36.17
CA ILE A 98 22.13 -8.69 -35.68
C ILE A 98 21.69 -7.84 -36.86
N ARG A 99 20.40 -7.88 -37.20
CA ARG A 99 19.78 -6.96 -38.16
C ARG A 99 19.06 -5.88 -37.38
N THR A 100 19.34 -4.62 -37.71
CA THR A 100 18.64 -3.46 -37.17
C THR A 100 17.98 -2.69 -38.30
N ASP A 101 16.68 -2.46 -38.18
CA ASP A 101 15.94 -1.56 -39.06
C ASP A 101 15.71 -0.24 -38.32
N TYR A 102 16.40 0.81 -38.76
CA TYR A 102 16.25 2.18 -38.27
C TYR A 102 15.19 2.91 -39.11
N GLN A 103 14.05 3.21 -38.51
CA GLN A 103 13.00 4.00 -39.13
C GLN A 103 13.00 5.42 -38.56
N LEU A 104 13.22 6.42 -39.42
CA LEU A 104 13.17 7.83 -39.06
C LEU A 104 11.79 8.40 -39.34
N LEU A 105 11.28 9.19 -38.40
CA LEU A 105 10.04 9.93 -38.54
C LEU A 105 10.36 11.43 -38.36
N PRO A 106 10.88 12.11 -39.40
CA PRO A 106 11.42 13.46 -39.24
C PRO A 106 10.37 14.51 -38.87
N ALA A 107 9.10 14.28 -39.21
CA ALA A 107 8.01 15.20 -38.84
C ALA A 107 7.79 15.25 -37.32
N THR A 108 7.88 14.10 -36.64
CA THR A 108 7.65 13.98 -35.20
C THR A 108 8.92 13.97 -34.37
N GLY A 109 10.10 13.85 -35.00
CA GLY A 109 11.39 13.77 -34.30
C GLY A 109 11.64 12.42 -33.65
N GLN A 110 11.06 11.34 -34.20
CA GLN A 110 11.13 9.99 -33.62
C GLN A 110 12.06 9.08 -34.43
N LEU A 111 12.79 8.23 -33.71
CA LEU A 111 13.55 7.11 -34.24
C LEU A 111 12.98 5.82 -33.66
N ARG A 112 12.53 4.91 -34.53
CA ARG A 112 12.14 3.55 -34.17
C ARG A 112 13.24 2.58 -34.62
N ARG A 113 13.60 1.63 -33.75
CA ARG A 113 14.60 0.59 -34.03
C ARG A 113 13.96 -0.77 -33.81
N HIS A 114 13.97 -1.59 -34.85
CA HIS A 114 13.54 -2.98 -34.81
C HIS A 114 14.74 -3.91 -34.96
N PHE A 115 14.78 -5.01 -34.21
CA PHE A 115 15.91 -5.94 -34.19
C PHE A 115 15.50 -7.38 -34.53
N GLU A 116 16.32 -8.03 -35.35
CA GLU A 116 16.34 -9.49 -35.47
C GLU A 116 17.73 -10.03 -35.12
N ILE A 117 17.77 -11.08 -34.32
CA ILE A 117 19.00 -11.73 -33.85
C ILE A 117 19.02 -13.15 -34.38
N THR A 118 20.08 -13.52 -35.09
CA THR A 118 20.25 -14.84 -35.69
C THR A 118 21.48 -15.52 -35.11
N TRP A 119 21.29 -16.75 -34.64
CA TRP A 119 22.38 -17.61 -34.18
C TRP A 119 23.15 -18.20 -35.38
N LEU A 120 24.47 -18.03 -35.40
CA LEU A 120 25.35 -18.52 -36.47
C LEU A 120 26.18 -19.76 -36.06
N GLY A 121 26.03 -20.25 -34.83
CA GLY A 121 26.73 -21.46 -34.40
C GLY A 121 26.21 -22.73 -35.08
N GLU A 122 26.98 -23.80 -34.96
CA GLU A 122 26.74 -25.06 -35.68
C GLU A 122 25.63 -25.93 -35.06
N SER A 123 25.36 -25.76 -33.77
CA SER A 123 24.35 -26.51 -33.02
C SER A 123 23.32 -25.58 -32.38
N ASP A 124 22.16 -26.12 -32.01
CA ASP A 124 21.18 -25.41 -31.19
C ASP A 124 21.82 -24.86 -29.90
N SER A 125 21.34 -23.72 -29.43
CA SER A 125 21.78 -23.09 -28.17
C SER A 125 20.63 -22.27 -27.56
N LYS A 126 20.93 -21.37 -26.62
CA LYS A 126 19.96 -20.51 -25.94
C LYS A 126 20.38 -19.05 -26.02
N ILE A 127 19.38 -18.18 -26.08
CA ILE A 127 19.50 -16.75 -25.88
C ILE A 127 18.82 -16.39 -24.56
N ARG A 128 19.31 -15.35 -23.86
CA ARG A 128 18.79 -14.93 -22.54
C ARG A 128 18.33 -13.47 -22.52
N GLU A 129 19.17 -12.57 -23.02
CA GLU A 129 18.93 -11.13 -23.00
C GLU A 129 19.54 -10.48 -24.24
N PHE A 130 18.89 -9.44 -24.74
CA PHE A 130 19.46 -8.50 -25.69
C PHE A 130 19.51 -7.11 -25.07
N ARG A 131 20.60 -6.39 -25.29
CA ARG A 131 20.73 -4.99 -24.88
C ARG A 131 21.23 -4.12 -26.03
N GLN A 132 20.82 -2.87 -26.02
CA GLN A 132 21.37 -1.83 -26.87
C GLN A 132 21.66 -0.55 -26.08
N CYS A 133 22.66 0.20 -26.52
CA CYS A 133 23.02 1.50 -25.95
C CYS A 133 22.85 2.57 -27.02
N SER A 134 22.27 3.71 -26.64
CA SER A 134 22.33 4.91 -27.49
C SER A 134 23.76 5.48 -27.50
N PRO A 135 24.13 6.31 -28.49
CA PRO A 135 25.25 7.21 -28.35
C PRO A 135 25.08 8.11 -27.12
N MET A 136 26.17 8.76 -26.71
CA MET A 136 26.21 9.57 -25.51
C MET A 136 25.32 10.79 -25.66
N LEU A 137 24.51 11.07 -24.64
CA LEU A 137 23.79 12.32 -24.50
C LEU A 137 24.67 13.32 -23.75
N ALA A 138 25.21 14.32 -24.45
CA ALA A 138 25.93 15.41 -23.81
C ALA A 138 24.95 16.32 -23.06
N MET A 139 25.25 16.64 -21.80
CA MET A 139 24.34 17.38 -20.93
C MET A 139 25.06 18.59 -20.32
N ALA A 140 24.51 19.78 -20.57
CA ALA A 140 24.96 21.01 -19.90
C ALA A 140 24.67 20.92 -18.39
N PRO A 141 25.36 21.69 -17.53
CA PRO A 141 25.22 21.58 -16.06
C PRO A 141 23.78 21.64 -15.52
N GLU A 142 22.89 22.40 -16.18
CA GLU A 142 21.48 22.56 -15.79
C GLU A 142 20.52 21.58 -16.49
N ALA A 143 21.00 20.83 -17.48
CA ALA A 143 20.25 19.74 -18.08
C ALA A 143 20.01 18.66 -17.02
N HIS A 144 18.89 17.96 -17.13
CA HIS A 144 18.52 16.95 -16.16
C HIS A 144 17.76 15.78 -16.79
N TYR A 145 17.62 14.68 -16.06
CA TYR A 145 16.75 13.60 -16.45
C TYR A 145 15.88 13.12 -15.29
N THR A 146 14.80 12.42 -15.63
CA THR A 146 13.85 11.84 -14.68
C THR A 146 13.39 10.45 -15.14
N LEU A 147 12.88 9.68 -14.19
CA LEU A 147 12.25 8.38 -14.39
C LEU A 147 10.83 8.47 -13.82
N PRO A 148 9.80 8.66 -14.67
CA PRO A 148 8.44 8.84 -14.18
C PRO A 148 7.94 7.58 -13.46
N ARG A 149 6.92 7.74 -12.60
CA ARG A 149 6.13 6.66 -11.96
C ARG A 149 6.82 5.95 -10.77
N ILE A 150 8.05 6.33 -10.43
CA ILE A 150 8.74 5.84 -9.22
C ILE A 150 8.17 6.55 -7.99
N PHE A 151 7.98 5.83 -6.88
CA PHE A 151 7.60 6.43 -5.60
C PHE A 151 8.68 6.21 -4.51
N PRO A 152 9.06 7.25 -3.74
CA PRO A 152 8.78 8.67 -3.97
C PRO A 152 9.21 9.11 -5.38
N PRO A 153 8.63 10.19 -5.94
CA PRO A 153 9.03 10.68 -7.25
C PRO A 153 10.54 10.76 -7.37
N PHE A 154 11.06 10.20 -8.46
CA PHE A 154 12.51 10.15 -8.70
C PHE A 154 13.14 11.55 -8.72
N GLY A 155 12.33 12.55 -9.09
CA GLY A 155 12.74 13.95 -9.18
C GLY A 155 13.60 14.21 -10.42
N GLU A 156 14.27 15.36 -10.42
CA GLU A 156 15.20 15.75 -11.47
C GLU A 156 16.63 15.46 -11.03
N ARG A 157 17.40 14.76 -11.88
CA ARG A 157 18.83 14.55 -11.70
C ARG A 157 19.61 15.46 -12.65
N ARG A 158 20.23 16.50 -12.09
CA ARG A 158 20.98 17.50 -12.86
C ARG A 158 22.37 16.99 -13.22
N ALA A 159 22.83 17.32 -14.42
CA ALA A 159 24.11 16.85 -14.95
C ALA A 159 25.32 17.33 -14.15
N LYS A 160 25.23 18.48 -13.47
CA LYS A 160 26.27 18.97 -12.55
C LYS A 160 26.52 18.05 -11.34
N ASP A 161 25.52 17.23 -10.99
CA ASP A 161 25.57 16.30 -9.86
C ASP A 161 25.89 14.86 -10.29
N PHE A 162 26.25 14.67 -11.56
CA PHE A 162 26.56 13.35 -12.10
C PHE A 162 27.89 12.84 -11.56
N GLY A 163 27.83 11.66 -10.93
CA GLY A 163 28.99 10.94 -10.43
C GLY A 163 29.30 9.72 -11.28
N ALA A 164 30.56 9.27 -11.26
CA ALA A 164 30.91 8.02 -11.92
C ALA A 164 30.23 6.83 -11.22
N GLY A 165 29.39 6.10 -11.95
CA GLY A 165 28.89 4.78 -11.55
C GLY A 165 27.44 4.71 -11.07
N TRP A 166 26.72 5.83 -10.94
CA TRP A 166 25.29 5.79 -10.67
C TRP A 166 24.51 5.34 -11.91
N GLN A 167 23.64 4.34 -11.73
CA GLN A 167 22.96 3.62 -12.80
C GLN A 167 21.52 3.26 -12.43
N PRO A 168 20.63 4.26 -12.26
CA PRO A 168 19.23 3.98 -11.97
C PRO A 168 18.60 3.26 -13.17
N SER A 169 17.73 2.31 -12.84
CA SER A 169 17.00 1.52 -13.82
C SER A 169 15.52 1.50 -13.50
N ILE A 170 14.71 1.40 -14.56
CA ILE A 170 13.29 1.10 -14.46
C ILE A 170 13.02 -0.16 -15.28
N SER A 171 12.42 -1.14 -14.62
CA SER A 171 12.06 -2.45 -15.18
C SER A 171 10.56 -2.72 -15.12
N SER A 172 9.76 -1.66 -14.94
CA SER A 172 8.32 -1.63 -15.04
C SER A 172 7.90 -0.60 -16.08
N GLU A 173 6.79 -0.86 -16.78
CA GLU A 173 6.29 0.09 -17.77
C GLU A 173 6.00 1.46 -17.15
N PRO A 174 6.20 2.57 -17.90
CA PRO A 174 6.40 2.67 -19.35
C PRO A 174 7.81 2.35 -19.89
N TYR A 175 8.76 1.93 -19.06
CA TYR A 175 10.18 1.84 -19.45
C TYR A 175 10.71 3.17 -20.01
N ALA A 176 10.23 4.29 -19.45
CA ALA A 176 10.58 5.61 -19.92
C ALA A 176 11.77 6.18 -19.16
N LEU A 177 12.72 6.73 -19.91
CA LEU A 177 13.72 7.69 -19.41
C LEU A 177 13.53 8.98 -20.18
N LEU A 178 13.40 10.08 -19.47
CA LEU A 178 13.20 11.40 -20.05
C LEU A 178 14.34 12.31 -19.64
N ALA A 179 15.00 12.97 -20.59
CA ALA A 179 16.05 13.94 -20.34
C ALA A 179 15.70 15.29 -20.99
N GLN A 180 15.80 16.38 -20.24
CA GLN A 180 15.71 17.74 -20.75
C GLN A 180 17.11 18.32 -20.89
N LEU A 181 17.45 18.75 -22.11
CA LEU A 181 18.76 19.34 -22.42
C LEU A 181 18.77 20.86 -22.19
N ASP A 182 17.64 21.50 -22.52
CA ASP A 182 17.35 22.91 -22.28
C ASP A 182 15.82 23.11 -22.36
N HIS A 183 15.33 24.35 -22.20
CA HIS A 183 13.89 24.65 -22.20
C HIS A 183 13.17 24.37 -23.54
N ALA A 184 13.92 24.13 -24.62
CA ALA A 184 13.36 23.89 -25.95
C ALA A 184 13.64 22.47 -26.47
N CYS A 185 14.32 21.61 -25.71
CA CYS A 185 14.70 20.29 -26.18
C CYS A 185 14.69 19.23 -25.08
N SER A 186 13.87 18.20 -25.28
CA SER A 186 13.80 17.00 -24.45
C SER A 186 13.97 15.74 -25.29
N VAL A 187 14.46 14.66 -24.68
CA VAL A 187 14.68 13.36 -25.32
C VAL A 187 14.07 12.27 -24.45
N VAL A 188 13.26 11.40 -25.06
CA VAL A 188 12.59 10.29 -24.38
C VAL A 188 13.00 8.96 -25.00
N TRP A 189 13.36 7.98 -24.17
CA TRP A 189 13.56 6.59 -24.57
C TRP A 189 12.38 5.74 -24.13
N LEU A 190 11.84 4.92 -25.02
CA LEU A 190 10.65 4.09 -24.78
C LEU A 190 10.83 2.70 -25.40
N SER A 191 10.15 1.70 -24.84
CA SER A 191 10.12 0.32 -25.36
C SER A 191 8.67 -0.08 -25.65
N ASP A 192 8.39 -0.52 -26.87
CA ASP A 192 7.03 -0.89 -27.28
C ASP A 192 6.75 -2.38 -27.03
N ARG A 193 5.90 -2.61 -26.03
CA ARG A 193 5.46 -3.94 -25.60
C ARG A 193 4.18 -4.45 -26.26
N SER A 194 3.58 -3.65 -27.14
CA SER A 194 2.38 -4.06 -27.89
C SER A 194 2.67 -5.09 -28.98
N ARG A 195 3.94 -5.20 -29.41
CA ARG A 195 4.35 -6.13 -30.45
C ARG A 195 4.24 -7.59 -29.96
N PRO A 196 3.73 -8.52 -30.80
CA PRO A 196 3.62 -9.94 -30.42
C PRO A 196 4.95 -10.60 -30.04
N ASP A 197 6.06 -10.05 -30.54
CA ASP A 197 7.43 -10.47 -30.32
C ASP A 197 8.18 -9.58 -29.32
N ALA A 198 7.49 -8.75 -28.52
CA ALA A 198 8.14 -7.95 -27.49
C ALA A 198 8.21 -8.67 -26.13
N ASP A 199 9.36 -8.56 -25.47
CA ASP A 199 9.62 -9.09 -24.12
C ASP A 199 9.77 -8.01 -23.05
N VAL A 200 9.86 -8.44 -21.79
CA VAL A 200 9.92 -7.51 -20.66
C VAL A 200 11.20 -6.71 -20.79
N CYS A 201 11.05 -5.39 -20.88
CA CYS A 201 12.16 -4.49 -21.10
C CYS A 201 12.68 -3.87 -19.79
N SER A 202 13.80 -3.18 -19.90
CA SER A 202 14.24 -2.19 -18.92
C SER A 202 15.00 -1.08 -19.60
N VAL A 203 15.02 0.10 -18.99
CA VAL A 203 15.91 1.20 -19.37
C VAL A 203 16.79 1.59 -18.19
N VAL A 204 18.05 1.89 -18.48
CA VAL A 204 19.09 2.25 -17.51
C VAL A 204 19.76 3.53 -17.99
N GLY A 205 19.82 4.55 -17.14
CA GLY A 205 20.65 5.73 -17.36
C GLY A 205 21.96 5.57 -16.61
N ARG A 206 23.11 5.62 -17.28
CA ARG A 206 24.43 5.57 -16.66
C ARG A 206 25.06 6.96 -16.70
N GLU A 207 25.17 7.57 -15.52
CA GLU A 207 25.77 8.90 -15.37
C GLU A 207 27.29 8.86 -15.61
N GLN A 208 27.77 9.86 -16.34
CA GLN A 208 29.17 10.25 -16.48
C GLN A 208 29.28 11.76 -16.28
N PRO A 209 30.45 12.32 -15.92
CA PRO A 209 30.60 13.76 -15.78
C PRO A 209 30.16 14.51 -17.05
N GLY A 210 29.06 15.28 -16.96
CA GLY A 210 28.49 16.05 -18.07
C GLY A 210 27.79 15.24 -19.17
N ALA A 211 27.50 13.95 -18.95
CA ALA A 211 26.88 13.12 -19.97
C ALA A 211 26.04 11.96 -19.41
N LEU A 212 25.07 11.49 -20.20
CA LEU A 212 24.23 10.36 -19.87
C LEU A 212 24.28 9.31 -20.97
N LEU A 213 24.59 8.07 -20.58
CA LEU A 213 24.50 6.91 -21.47
C LEU A 213 23.21 6.15 -21.18
N VAL A 214 22.35 5.97 -22.18
CA VAL A 214 21.08 5.26 -22.01
C VAL A 214 21.14 3.88 -22.64
N ARG A 215 20.83 2.86 -21.84
CA ARG A 215 20.76 1.46 -22.27
C ARG A 215 19.32 0.95 -22.17
N GLN A 216 18.86 0.28 -23.21
CA GLN A 216 17.59 -0.47 -23.20
C GLN A 216 17.88 -1.96 -23.36
N SER A 217 17.26 -2.79 -22.53
CA SER A 217 17.38 -4.25 -22.56
C SER A 217 16.02 -4.93 -22.78
N ALA A 218 16.01 -6.11 -23.37
CA ALA A 218 14.86 -7.00 -23.48
C ALA A 218 15.22 -8.44 -23.07
N ARG A 219 14.40 -9.04 -22.20
CA ARG A 219 14.58 -10.42 -21.70
C ARG A 219 13.99 -11.45 -22.65
N ILE A 220 14.64 -11.64 -23.80
CA ILE A 220 14.19 -12.50 -24.91
C ILE A 220 14.56 -13.99 -24.75
N ALA A 221 14.50 -14.53 -23.54
CA ALA A 221 15.01 -15.87 -23.29
C ALA A 221 14.30 -16.96 -24.12
N GLY A 222 15.06 -17.91 -24.66
CA GLY A 222 14.55 -19.08 -25.37
C GLY A 222 15.60 -19.87 -26.15
N HIS A 223 15.15 -20.93 -26.83
CA HIS A 223 15.99 -21.75 -27.71
C HIS A 223 16.29 -21.02 -29.03
N VAL A 224 17.51 -21.14 -29.52
CA VAL A 224 17.92 -20.63 -30.83
C VAL A 224 18.47 -21.77 -31.67
N ARG A 225 18.13 -21.75 -32.97
CA ARG A 225 18.60 -22.72 -33.96
C ARG A 225 19.47 -22.02 -35.00
N PRO A 226 20.45 -22.72 -35.59
CA PRO A 226 21.30 -22.15 -36.63
C PRO A 226 20.48 -21.49 -37.73
N SER A 227 20.81 -20.24 -38.07
CA SER A 227 20.18 -19.44 -39.13
C SER A 227 18.69 -19.10 -38.95
N VAL A 228 18.09 -19.34 -37.77
CA VAL A 228 16.72 -18.91 -37.46
C VAL A 228 16.77 -17.57 -36.71
N ALA A 229 16.10 -16.56 -37.27
CA ALA A 229 16.04 -15.22 -36.68
C ALA A 229 15.01 -15.14 -35.54
N GLN A 230 15.37 -14.41 -34.48
CA GLN A 230 14.53 -14.07 -33.35
C GLN A 230 14.25 -12.56 -33.36
N SER A 231 12.98 -12.18 -33.38
CA SER A 231 12.59 -10.77 -33.31
C SER A 231 12.42 -10.32 -31.85
N VAL A 232 12.82 -9.09 -31.52
CA VAL A 232 13.01 -8.62 -30.13
C VAL A 232 11.93 -7.62 -29.67
N GLY A 233 11.11 -7.12 -30.59
CA GLY A 233 10.26 -5.94 -30.40
C GLY A 233 10.94 -4.62 -30.77
N ASP A 234 10.22 -3.52 -30.58
CA ASP A 234 10.65 -2.19 -31.02
C ASP A 234 11.12 -1.29 -29.86
N PHE A 235 12.17 -0.52 -30.15
CA PHE A 235 12.68 0.50 -29.24
C PHE A 235 12.62 1.87 -29.89
N TRP A 236 12.15 2.84 -29.12
CA TRP A 236 11.88 4.19 -29.59
C TRP A 236 12.79 5.20 -28.89
N LEU A 237 13.17 6.22 -29.65
CA LEU A 237 13.71 7.47 -29.13
C LEU A 237 12.92 8.62 -29.73
N TRP A 238 12.54 9.59 -28.90
CA TRP A 238 11.78 10.75 -29.33
C TRP A 238 12.47 12.03 -28.89
N VAL A 239 12.99 12.80 -29.85
CA VAL A 239 13.46 14.17 -29.61
C VAL A 239 12.27 15.12 -29.76
N GLN A 240 11.96 15.83 -28.69
CA GLN A 240 10.85 16.76 -28.62
C GLN A 240 11.36 18.19 -28.49
N ASP A 241 10.77 19.08 -29.27
CA ASP A 241 11.07 20.52 -29.27
C ASP A 241 10.31 21.23 -28.12
N ASN A 242 10.48 20.76 -26.87
CA ASN A 242 9.80 21.22 -25.65
C ASN A 242 10.56 20.83 -24.36
N ASP A 243 10.04 21.26 -23.20
CA ASP A 243 10.56 20.88 -21.88
C ASP A 243 10.10 19.47 -21.43
N ALA A 244 10.66 19.00 -20.32
CA ALA A 244 10.39 17.66 -19.78
C ALA A 244 8.93 17.42 -19.41
N GLU A 245 8.24 18.46 -18.94
CA GLU A 245 6.87 18.36 -18.43
C GLU A 245 5.87 18.25 -19.59
N ILE A 246 6.09 19.00 -20.67
CA ILE A 246 5.34 18.82 -21.92
C ILE A 246 5.68 17.46 -22.52
N ALA A 247 6.96 17.07 -22.57
CA ALA A 247 7.37 15.77 -23.10
C ALA A 247 6.71 14.58 -22.37
N LEU A 248 6.55 14.68 -21.04
CA LEU A 248 5.82 13.71 -20.22
C LEU A 248 4.33 13.63 -20.60
N ARG A 249 3.64 14.77 -20.76
CA ARG A 249 2.20 14.80 -21.14
C ARG A 249 1.95 14.25 -22.55
N ARG A 250 2.93 14.39 -23.44
CA ARG A 250 2.85 13.91 -24.83
C ARG A 250 3.09 12.41 -24.97
N LEU A 251 3.42 11.68 -23.91
CA LEU A 251 3.55 10.21 -23.98
C LEU A 251 2.25 9.52 -24.42
N HIS A 252 1.08 10.12 -24.16
CA HIS A 252 -0.20 9.65 -24.69
C HIS A 252 -0.21 9.60 -26.23
N GLU A 253 0.39 10.58 -26.92
CA GLU A 253 0.49 10.57 -28.38
C GLU A 253 1.29 9.36 -28.89
N TRP A 254 2.35 8.98 -28.18
CA TRP A 254 3.14 7.80 -28.53
C TRP A 254 2.37 6.50 -28.29
N TYR A 255 1.61 6.40 -27.19
CA TYR A 255 0.74 5.26 -26.94
C TYR A 255 -0.31 5.11 -28.04
N GLU A 256 -0.99 6.20 -28.42
CA GLU A 256 -1.97 6.23 -29.51
C GLU A 256 -1.32 5.80 -30.84
N GLN A 257 -0.10 6.29 -31.15
CA GLN A 257 0.67 5.91 -32.33
C GLN A 257 1.04 4.42 -32.35
N CYS A 258 1.35 3.82 -31.20
CA CYS A 258 1.63 2.39 -31.08
C CYS A 258 0.35 1.53 -31.06
N GLY A 259 -0.84 2.13 -31.09
CA GLY A 259 -2.12 1.42 -30.96
C GLY A 259 -2.38 0.89 -29.54
N GLN A 260 -1.66 1.40 -28.55
CA GLN A 260 -1.85 1.07 -27.15
C GLN A 260 -2.96 1.96 -26.57
N LEU A 261 -4.19 1.53 -26.80
CA LEU A 261 -5.40 2.19 -26.33
C LEU A 261 -6.13 1.26 -25.36
N ILE A 262 -6.89 1.84 -24.43
CA ILE A 262 -7.89 1.07 -23.70
C ILE A 262 -8.88 0.38 -24.67
N PRO A 263 -9.54 -0.73 -24.27
CA PRO A 263 -10.59 -1.32 -25.07
C PRO A 263 -11.68 -0.28 -25.43
N PRO A 264 -11.96 -0.05 -26.72
CA PRO A 264 -12.91 0.97 -27.14
C PRO A 264 -14.36 0.61 -26.76
N ASP A 265 -14.63 -0.66 -26.49
CA ASP A 265 -15.92 -1.19 -26.06
C ASP A 265 -16.02 -1.37 -24.53
N ARG A 266 -15.15 -0.74 -23.74
CA ARG A 266 -15.24 -0.75 -22.27
C ARG A 266 -16.61 -0.20 -21.82
N PRO A 267 -17.39 -0.93 -20.98
CA PRO A 267 -18.68 -0.46 -20.50
C PRO A 267 -18.62 0.87 -19.76
N SER A 268 -19.63 1.72 -19.96
CA SER A 268 -19.67 3.06 -19.35
C SER A 268 -19.87 3.06 -17.83
N TRP A 269 -20.29 1.94 -17.26
CA TRP A 269 -20.44 1.77 -15.82
C TRP A 269 -19.10 1.49 -15.11
N VAL A 270 -18.10 0.96 -15.81
CA VAL A 270 -16.81 0.57 -15.22
C VAL A 270 -16.05 1.73 -14.55
N PRO A 271 -15.96 2.94 -15.14
CA PRO A 271 -15.39 4.12 -14.45
C PRO A 271 -16.15 4.53 -13.18
N ARG A 272 -17.43 4.16 -13.05
CA ARG A 272 -18.32 4.51 -11.93
C ARG A 272 -18.32 3.48 -10.81
N VAL A 273 -17.50 2.44 -10.91
CA VAL A 273 -17.45 1.37 -9.92
C VAL A 273 -17.02 1.93 -8.55
N THR A 274 -17.75 1.51 -7.52
CA THR A 274 -17.36 1.50 -6.11
C THR A 274 -17.46 0.04 -5.67
N LEU A 275 -16.30 -0.60 -5.48
CA LEU A 275 -16.16 -2.05 -5.37
C LEU A 275 -16.26 -2.54 -3.93
N TYR A 276 -16.98 -3.63 -3.69
CA TYR A 276 -16.93 -4.39 -2.44
C TYR A 276 -16.38 -5.80 -2.69
N SER A 277 -15.24 -6.13 -2.09
CA SER A 277 -14.56 -7.42 -2.27
C SER A 277 -14.74 -8.33 -1.06
N PHE A 278 -15.18 -9.58 -1.26
CA PHE A 278 -15.37 -10.55 -0.18
C PHE A 278 -15.33 -12.01 -0.64
N HIS A 279 -15.12 -12.95 0.30
CA HIS A 279 -15.32 -14.38 0.06
C HIS A 279 -16.61 -14.84 0.78
N PRO A 280 -17.50 -15.63 0.15
CA PRO A 280 -18.76 -16.03 0.78
C PRO A 280 -18.59 -16.89 2.05
N GLY A 281 -17.64 -17.83 2.05
CA GLY A 281 -17.46 -18.80 3.15
C GLY A 281 -16.29 -18.60 4.12
N LEU A 282 -15.25 -17.86 3.76
CA LEU A 282 -13.95 -17.87 4.45
C LEU A 282 -13.48 -16.45 4.73
N ASN A 283 -12.83 -16.24 5.87
CA ASN A 283 -11.97 -15.08 6.04
C ASN A 283 -10.59 -15.41 5.47
N VAL A 284 -9.99 -14.46 4.74
CA VAL A 284 -8.73 -14.70 4.01
C VAL A 284 -7.59 -14.97 4.99
N GLY A 285 -7.16 -16.24 5.04
CA GLY A 285 -6.06 -16.77 5.88
C GLY A 285 -6.41 -18.02 6.71
N GLY A 286 -7.50 -18.72 6.37
CA GLY A 286 -7.58 -20.18 6.54
C GLY A 286 -8.12 -20.74 7.87
N SER A 287 -8.54 -19.91 8.83
CA SER A 287 -8.96 -20.42 10.15
C SER A 287 -10.34 -19.97 10.67
N ALA A 288 -10.96 -18.93 10.09
CA ALA A 288 -12.30 -18.48 10.49
C ALA A 288 -13.33 -18.67 9.37
N ARG A 289 -14.51 -19.19 9.73
CA ARG A 289 -15.70 -19.17 8.85
C ARG A 289 -16.07 -17.70 8.67
N GLY A 290 -16.09 -17.21 7.43
CA GLY A 290 -16.52 -15.85 7.09
C GLY A 290 -18.01 -15.67 7.34
N TRP A 291 -18.77 -15.20 6.35
CA TRP A 291 -20.24 -15.09 6.53
C TRP A 291 -20.93 -16.46 6.56
N GLY A 292 -20.26 -17.50 6.07
CA GLY A 292 -20.73 -18.89 6.18
C GLY A 292 -21.42 -19.43 4.93
N GLY A 293 -21.20 -18.80 3.77
CA GLY A 293 -21.66 -19.27 2.46
C GLY A 293 -22.52 -18.26 1.70
N PHE A 294 -23.05 -18.68 0.55
CA PHE A 294 -23.84 -17.84 -0.35
C PHE A 294 -25.11 -17.30 0.30
N LYS A 295 -25.83 -18.11 1.08
CA LYS A 295 -27.07 -17.67 1.73
C LYS A 295 -26.84 -16.54 2.75
N PRO A 296 -25.97 -16.69 3.77
CA PRO A 296 -25.63 -15.57 4.65
C PRO A 296 -25.05 -14.35 3.92
N SER A 297 -24.28 -14.59 2.85
CA SER A 297 -23.75 -13.49 2.01
C SER A 297 -24.85 -12.72 1.29
N THR A 298 -25.88 -13.42 0.81
CA THR A 298 -27.05 -12.82 0.14
C THR A 298 -27.77 -11.83 1.08
N GLU A 299 -27.86 -12.16 2.37
CA GLU A 299 -28.47 -11.29 3.38
C GLU A 299 -27.69 -9.98 3.59
N GLN A 300 -26.39 -9.95 3.28
CA GLN A 300 -25.56 -8.76 3.39
C GLN A 300 -25.70 -7.80 2.19
N ILE A 301 -26.18 -8.25 1.03
CA ILE A 301 -26.10 -7.47 -0.21
C ILE A 301 -26.87 -6.14 -0.14
N SER A 302 -28.03 -6.13 0.52
CA SER A 302 -28.81 -4.90 0.75
C SER A 302 -28.01 -3.84 1.48
N ARG A 303 -27.23 -4.25 2.49
CA ARG A 303 -26.32 -3.39 3.26
C ARG A 303 -25.17 -2.87 2.41
N LEU A 304 -24.63 -3.69 1.51
CA LEU A 304 -23.54 -3.28 0.61
C LEU A 304 -24.02 -2.24 -0.40
N ALA A 305 -25.23 -2.40 -0.95
CA ALA A 305 -25.88 -1.37 -1.76
C ALA A 305 -26.12 -0.09 -0.93
N GLU A 306 -26.59 -0.24 0.30
CA GLU A 306 -26.82 0.85 1.24
C GLU A 306 -25.51 1.61 1.57
N LEU A 307 -24.37 0.93 1.63
CA LEU A 307 -23.06 1.56 1.78
C LEU A 307 -22.69 2.45 0.57
N GLY A 308 -23.32 2.25 -0.58
CA GLY A 308 -23.01 2.94 -1.83
C GLY A 308 -22.08 2.14 -2.77
N CYS A 309 -21.85 0.86 -2.48
CA CYS A 309 -21.18 -0.03 -3.43
C CYS A 309 -22.16 -0.42 -4.54
N ASN A 310 -21.66 -0.46 -5.77
CA ASN A 310 -22.44 -0.80 -6.97
C ASN A 310 -21.83 -1.97 -7.76
N THR A 311 -20.77 -2.58 -7.23
CA THR A 311 -20.16 -3.78 -7.80
C THR A 311 -19.64 -4.64 -6.66
N LEU A 312 -19.92 -5.94 -6.72
CA LEU A 312 -19.37 -6.96 -5.85
C LEU A 312 -18.22 -7.67 -6.56
N TRP A 313 -17.18 -8.00 -5.83
CA TRP A 313 -16.14 -8.93 -6.29
C TRP A 313 -16.04 -10.08 -5.30
N LEU A 314 -16.38 -11.27 -5.77
CA LEU A 314 -16.26 -12.51 -5.03
C LEU A 314 -14.86 -13.11 -5.25
N LEU A 315 -14.14 -13.36 -4.16
CA LEU A 315 -12.93 -14.18 -4.16
C LEU A 315 -13.24 -15.59 -4.69
N PRO A 316 -12.24 -16.43 -5.05
CA PRO A 316 -12.49 -17.62 -5.85
C PRO A 316 -13.41 -18.59 -5.10
N ILE A 317 -14.43 -19.10 -5.79
CA ILE A 317 -15.50 -19.95 -5.22
C ILE A 317 -15.46 -21.37 -5.77
N GLU A 318 -14.49 -21.69 -6.61
CA GLU A 318 -14.31 -22.98 -7.26
C GLU A 318 -13.72 -24.03 -6.29
N ASP A 319 -13.96 -25.31 -6.55
CA ASP A 319 -13.24 -26.38 -5.86
C ASP A 319 -11.77 -26.33 -6.30
N TYR A 320 -10.75 -26.28 -5.44
CA TYR A 320 -10.73 -26.10 -4.00
C TYR A 320 -10.16 -24.69 -3.69
N SER A 321 -10.94 -23.71 -3.24
CA SER A 321 -10.52 -22.30 -3.34
C SER A 321 -9.86 -21.67 -2.09
N THR A 322 -9.68 -20.33 -2.16
CA THR A 322 -8.56 -19.46 -1.75
C THR A 322 -7.30 -19.57 -2.62
N TYR A 323 -7.50 -19.62 -3.95
CA TYR A 323 -6.46 -19.62 -5.01
C TYR A 323 -5.77 -20.97 -5.30
N HIS A 324 -6.47 -22.09 -5.08
CA HIS A 324 -5.99 -23.45 -5.38
C HIS A 324 -7.02 -24.29 -6.18
N PRO A 325 -7.59 -23.78 -7.28
CA PRO A 325 -8.66 -24.47 -7.99
C PRO A 325 -8.21 -25.88 -8.41
N ARG A 326 -8.97 -26.91 -8.03
CA ARG A 326 -8.83 -28.32 -8.40
C ARG A 326 -9.81 -28.72 -9.49
N ASP A 327 -11.03 -28.21 -9.44
CA ASP A 327 -12.06 -28.35 -10.46
C ASP A 327 -12.80 -27.01 -10.62
N TYR A 328 -12.56 -26.36 -11.77
CA TYR A 328 -13.13 -25.05 -12.08
C TYR A 328 -14.63 -25.07 -12.35
N TYR A 329 -15.25 -26.23 -12.65
CA TYR A 329 -16.68 -26.30 -12.96
C TYR A 329 -17.51 -26.72 -11.74
N LYS A 330 -16.87 -26.78 -10.57
CA LYS A 330 -17.48 -27.19 -9.32
C LYS A 330 -17.30 -26.11 -8.27
N LEU A 331 -18.36 -25.79 -7.53
CA LEU A 331 -18.28 -24.87 -6.39
C LEU A 331 -17.56 -25.52 -5.19
N GLN A 332 -16.85 -24.71 -4.42
CA GLN A 332 -16.15 -25.13 -3.21
C GLN A 332 -17.11 -25.81 -2.21
N ALA A 333 -16.64 -26.86 -1.54
CA ALA A 333 -17.44 -27.51 -0.50
C ALA A 333 -17.66 -26.56 0.71
N GLY A 334 -18.88 -26.56 1.25
CA GLY A 334 -19.22 -25.86 2.49
C GLY A 334 -19.65 -24.39 2.33
N ILE A 335 -19.67 -23.83 1.11
CA ILE A 335 -20.12 -22.45 0.87
C ILE A 335 -21.55 -22.34 0.30
N GLY A 336 -22.22 -23.48 0.02
CA GLY A 336 -23.60 -23.53 -0.44
C GLY A 336 -23.76 -24.21 -1.81
N SER A 337 -24.98 -24.17 -2.34
CA SER A 337 -25.42 -24.76 -3.60
C SER A 337 -25.34 -23.78 -4.79
N ALA A 338 -25.43 -24.32 -6.01
CA ALA A 338 -25.51 -23.53 -7.23
C ALA A 338 -26.76 -22.61 -7.24
N GLU A 339 -27.89 -23.10 -6.73
CA GLU A 339 -29.12 -22.31 -6.59
C GLU A 339 -28.96 -21.15 -5.62
N GLU A 340 -28.29 -21.35 -4.48
CA GLU A 340 -27.98 -20.27 -3.55
C GLU A 340 -27.02 -19.25 -4.16
N TYR A 341 -26.08 -19.67 -5.00
CA TYR A 341 -25.21 -18.73 -5.72
C TYR A 341 -25.98 -17.91 -6.77
N ARG A 342 -26.90 -18.54 -7.52
CA ARG A 342 -27.81 -17.82 -8.43
C ARG A 342 -28.66 -16.80 -7.67
N GLU A 343 -29.10 -17.15 -6.46
CA GLU A 343 -29.88 -16.24 -5.63
C GLU A 343 -29.08 -15.01 -5.20
N LEU A 344 -27.81 -15.19 -4.84
CA LEU A 344 -26.90 -14.10 -4.51
C LEU A 344 -26.77 -13.14 -5.70
N VAL A 345 -26.47 -13.68 -6.90
CA VAL A 345 -26.30 -12.87 -8.12
C VAL A 345 -27.61 -12.14 -8.47
N ARG A 346 -28.75 -12.83 -8.44
CA ARG A 346 -30.06 -12.25 -8.70
C ARG A 346 -30.41 -11.13 -7.72
N THR A 347 -30.08 -11.30 -6.45
CA THR A 347 -30.29 -10.30 -5.40
C THR A 347 -29.42 -9.06 -5.65
N ALA A 348 -28.16 -9.26 -6.03
CA ALA A 348 -27.26 -8.17 -6.41
C ALA A 348 -27.81 -7.37 -7.60
N HIS A 349 -28.22 -8.05 -8.67
CA HIS A 349 -28.82 -7.37 -9.84
C HIS A 349 -30.12 -6.66 -9.52
N ALA A 350 -30.98 -7.24 -8.68
CA ALA A 350 -32.23 -6.60 -8.25
C ALA A 350 -32.02 -5.29 -7.47
N LEU A 351 -30.84 -5.14 -6.85
CA LEU A 351 -30.40 -3.95 -6.15
C LEU A 351 -29.49 -3.04 -7.00
N GLY A 352 -29.30 -3.36 -8.28
CA GLY A 352 -28.50 -2.58 -9.22
C GLY A 352 -26.99 -2.72 -9.06
N LEU A 353 -26.50 -3.78 -8.41
CA LEU A 353 -25.08 -4.09 -8.35
C LEU A 353 -24.67 -5.03 -9.48
N HIS A 354 -23.46 -4.83 -10.01
CA HIS A 354 -22.77 -5.81 -10.84
C HIS A 354 -22.04 -6.85 -9.98
N VAL A 355 -21.83 -8.06 -10.51
CA VAL A 355 -21.11 -9.13 -9.83
C VAL A 355 -19.90 -9.57 -10.65
N TRP A 356 -18.72 -9.34 -10.10
CA TRP A 356 -17.47 -9.97 -10.53
C TRP A 356 -17.16 -11.18 -9.63
N GLN A 357 -16.57 -12.20 -10.23
CA GLN A 357 -15.96 -13.33 -9.53
C GLN A 357 -14.45 -13.35 -9.82
N ASP A 358 -13.64 -13.96 -8.98
CA ASP A 358 -12.30 -14.33 -9.38
C ASP A 358 -12.29 -15.43 -10.45
N ILE A 359 -11.29 -15.35 -11.32
CA ILE A 359 -10.84 -16.46 -12.15
C ILE A 359 -9.33 -16.60 -11.99
N VAL A 360 -8.87 -17.84 -11.79
CA VAL A 360 -7.51 -18.13 -11.32
C VAL A 360 -6.69 -18.83 -12.40
N PRO A 361 -6.16 -18.13 -13.42
CA PRO A 361 -5.57 -18.75 -14.62
C PRO A 361 -4.29 -19.55 -14.36
N HIS A 362 -3.72 -19.49 -13.16
CA HIS A 362 -2.51 -20.22 -12.82
C HIS A 362 -2.71 -21.69 -12.47
N GLY A 363 -3.96 -22.18 -12.40
CA GLY A 363 -4.21 -23.61 -12.44
C GLY A 363 -3.79 -24.40 -11.20
N GLY A 364 -3.65 -23.80 -10.02
CA GLY A 364 -3.42 -24.58 -8.80
C GLY A 364 -2.17 -25.48 -8.86
N HIS A 365 -2.34 -26.78 -8.61
CA HIS A 365 -1.25 -27.75 -8.43
C HIS A 365 -1.09 -28.72 -9.62
N ASN A 366 0.12 -29.22 -9.85
CA ASN A 366 0.47 -30.17 -10.93
C ASN A 366 -0.02 -31.62 -10.73
N ASP A 367 -0.55 -31.98 -9.57
CA ASP A 367 -1.06 -33.32 -9.24
C ASP A 367 -2.59 -33.44 -9.43
N TYR A 368 -3.24 -32.36 -9.84
CA TYR A 368 -4.67 -32.35 -10.11
C TYR A 368 -4.99 -33.05 -11.45
N PRO A 369 -6.19 -33.66 -11.59
CA PRO A 369 -6.53 -34.50 -12.74
C PRO A 369 -6.20 -33.86 -14.09
N ARG A 370 -6.56 -32.59 -14.29
CA ARG A 370 -6.26 -31.86 -15.54
C ARG A 370 -4.77 -31.73 -15.86
N ALA A 371 -3.90 -31.62 -14.85
CA ALA A 371 -2.45 -31.51 -15.05
C ALA A 371 -1.84 -32.86 -15.44
N ILE A 372 -2.40 -33.95 -14.91
CA ILE A 372 -2.03 -35.33 -15.26
C ILE A 372 -2.53 -35.68 -16.67
N GLU A 373 -3.75 -35.26 -17.02
CA GLU A 373 -4.37 -35.47 -18.33
C GLU A 373 -3.70 -34.63 -19.43
N HIS A 374 -3.26 -33.41 -19.10
CA HIS A 374 -2.64 -32.45 -20.01
C HIS A 374 -1.28 -31.95 -19.48
N PRO A 375 -0.25 -32.80 -19.40
CA PRO A 375 1.07 -32.40 -18.91
C PRO A 375 1.73 -31.35 -19.81
N GLU A 376 1.31 -31.24 -21.07
CA GLU A 376 1.78 -30.21 -22.00
C GLU A 376 1.42 -28.77 -21.59
N TRP A 377 0.41 -28.59 -20.74
CA TRP A 377 0.02 -27.28 -20.21
C TRP A 377 0.97 -26.75 -19.14
N LEU A 378 1.83 -27.63 -18.58
CA LEU A 378 2.72 -27.27 -17.49
C LEU A 378 3.95 -26.53 -17.99
N LEU A 379 4.34 -25.52 -17.23
CA LEU A 379 5.60 -24.81 -17.37
C LEU A 379 6.76 -25.75 -17.05
N GLN A 380 7.78 -25.75 -17.92
CA GLN A 380 9.03 -26.47 -17.69
C GLN A 380 10.19 -25.51 -17.41
N GLU A 381 10.98 -25.85 -16.40
CA GLU A 381 12.31 -25.27 -16.14
C GLU A 381 13.33 -25.77 -17.17
N GLU A 382 14.54 -25.18 -17.19
CA GLU A 382 15.59 -25.55 -18.15
C GLU A 382 16.07 -27.01 -18.03
N ASP A 383 15.90 -27.63 -16.86
CA ASP A 383 16.22 -29.04 -16.61
C ASP A 383 15.05 -29.99 -16.97
N GLY A 384 13.94 -29.45 -17.45
CA GLY A 384 12.72 -30.18 -17.80
C GLY A 384 11.79 -30.46 -16.63
N SER A 385 12.14 -30.06 -15.40
CA SER A 385 11.24 -30.17 -14.24
C SER A 385 10.06 -29.20 -14.34
N THR A 386 8.97 -29.50 -13.63
CA THR A 386 7.78 -28.62 -13.58
C THR A 386 7.60 -28.07 -12.19
N LEU A 387 6.86 -26.97 -12.09
CA LEU A 387 6.48 -26.40 -10.79
C LEU A 387 5.35 -27.22 -10.15
N ASP A 388 5.35 -27.29 -8.82
CA ASP A 388 4.27 -27.89 -8.05
C ASP A 388 3.01 -27.03 -8.03
N TYR A 389 3.15 -25.73 -7.77
CA TYR A 389 2.05 -24.76 -7.68
C TYR A 389 2.27 -23.53 -8.56
N TRP A 390 1.18 -23.02 -9.15
CA TRP A 390 1.18 -21.95 -10.17
C TRP A 390 2.05 -22.37 -11.35
N CYS A 391 1.65 -23.50 -11.93
CA CYS A 391 2.47 -24.30 -12.83
C CYS A 391 2.00 -24.28 -14.29
N PHE A 392 0.92 -23.58 -14.63
CA PHE A 392 0.34 -23.59 -15.97
C PHE A 392 0.89 -22.48 -16.86
N ASP A 393 1.01 -22.77 -18.16
CA ASP A 393 1.48 -21.84 -19.17
C ASP A 393 0.35 -21.00 -19.77
N PHE A 394 0.35 -19.71 -19.47
CA PHE A 394 -0.68 -18.75 -19.88
C PHE A 394 -0.69 -18.51 -21.39
N PHE A 395 0.36 -18.93 -22.11
CA PHE A 395 0.43 -18.79 -23.56
C PHE A 395 0.20 -20.11 -24.32
N TRP A 396 -0.14 -21.19 -23.61
CA TRP A 396 -0.51 -22.43 -24.25
C TRP A 396 -1.94 -22.35 -24.82
N PRO A 397 -2.16 -22.54 -26.15
CA PRO A 397 -3.45 -22.29 -26.78
C PRO A 397 -4.63 -23.07 -26.16
N THR A 398 -4.45 -24.36 -25.88
CA THR A 398 -5.54 -25.17 -25.34
C THR A 398 -5.79 -24.94 -23.84
N TRP A 399 -4.82 -24.39 -23.11
CA TRP A 399 -5.04 -23.90 -21.74
C TRP A 399 -5.87 -22.61 -21.73
N ILE A 400 -5.54 -21.68 -22.65
CA ILE A 400 -6.34 -20.47 -22.88
C ILE A 400 -7.78 -20.85 -23.23
N ASP A 401 -7.97 -21.82 -24.13
CA ASP A 401 -9.30 -22.31 -24.51
C ASP A 401 -10.06 -22.92 -23.32
N TYR A 402 -9.37 -23.66 -22.44
CA TYR A 402 -9.96 -24.23 -21.24
C TYR A 402 -10.43 -23.14 -20.27
N ILE A 403 -9.58 -22.16 -19.95
CA ILE A 403 -9.92 -21.04 -19.06
C ILE A 403 -11.00 -20.13 -19.68
N ARG A 404 -10.99 -19.94 -21.01
CA ARG A 404 -12.10 -19.29 -21.73
C ARG A 404 -13.42 -20.03 -21.50
N GLY A 405 -13.41 -21.37 -21.51
CA GLY A 405 -14.58 -22.20 -21.22
C GLY A 405 -15.08 -22.04 -19.78
N VAL A 406 -14.17 -21.90 -18.81
CA VAL A 406 -14.51 -21.57 -17.42
C VAL A 406 -15.19 -20.20 -17.35
N ALA A 407 -14.63 -19.20 -18.04
CA ALA A 407 -15.21 -17.86 -18.12
C ALA A 407 -16.64 -17.88 -18.72
N ASP A 408 -16.83 -18.62 -19.82
CA ASP A 408 -18.15 -18.81 -20.45
C ASP A 408 -19.16 -19.44 -19.48
N HIS A 409 -18.72 -20.48 -18.75
CA HIS A 409 -19.59 -21.26 -17.88
C HIS A 409 -20.28 -20.41 -16.81
N TYR A 410 -19.54 -19.60 -16.03
CA TYR A 410 -20.20 -18.88 -14.94
C TYR A 410 -21.02 -17.69 -15.42
N VAL A 411 -20.58 -16.98 -16.47
CA VAL A 411 -21.39 -15.92 -17.09
C VAL A 411 -22.70 -16.51 -17.61
N ARG A 412 -22.66 -17.65 -18.30
CA ARG A 412 -23.86 -18.33 -18.82
C ARG A 412 -24.75 -18.92 -17.74
N THR A 413 -24.17 -19.54 -16.73
CA THR A 413 -24.88 -20.40 -15.76
C THR A 413 -25.43 -19.61 -14.57
N PHE A 414 -24.70 -18.58 -14.15
CA PHE A 414 -25.01 -17.77 -12.97
C PHE A 414 -25.31 -16.31 -13.29
N GLY A 415 -24.98 -15.84 -14.50
CA GLY A 415 -25.30 -14.49 -14.95
C GLY A 415 -24.36 -13.40 -14.44
N ILE A 416 -23.16 -13.74 -13.95
CA ILE A 416 -22.19 -12.74 -13.47
C ILE A 416 -21.80 -11.75 -14.58
N ASP A 417 -21.41 -10.54 -14.18
CA ASP A 417 -21.06 -9.43 -15.07
C ASP A 417 -19.59 -9.45 -15.51
N GLY A 418 -18.78 -10.35 -14.94
CA GLY A 418 -17.41 -10.54 -15.38
C GLY A 418 -16.48 -11.02 -14.27
N TYR A 419 -15.20 -10.68 -14.39
CA TYR A 419 -14.15 -11.27 -13.54
C TYR A 419 -13.11 -10.29 -13.04
N ARG A 420 -12.59 -10.55 -11.83
CA ARG A 420 -11.21 -10.20 -11.49
C ARG A 420 -10.32 -11.35 -11.92
N ILE A 421 -9.27 -11.07 -12.69
CA ILE A 421 -8.34 -12.08 -13.22
C ILE A 421 -7.11 -12.10 -12.33
N ASP A 422 -6.96 -13.18 -11.57
CA ASP A 422 -5.89 -13.39 -10.59
C ASP A 422 -4.51 -13.49 -11.26
N ALA A 423 -3.50 -12.86 -10.65
CA ALA A 423 -2.08 -12.98 -10.98
C ALA A 423 -1.77 -12.98 -12.50
N CYS A 424 -2.41 -12.09 -13.25
CA CYS A 424 -2.54 -12.22 -14.71
C CYS A 424 -1.45 -11.53 -15.54
N SER A 425 -0.35 -11.11 -14.92
CA SER A 425 0.80 -10.51 -15.63
C SER A 425 1.43 -11.46 -16.66
N GLY A 426 1.41 -12.77 -16.38
CA GLY A 426 1.90 -13.84 -17.23
C GLY A 426 2.23 -15.09 -16.41
N SER A 427 2.79 -16.10 -17.06
CA SER A 427 3.25 -17.33 -16.39
C SER A 427 4.30 -17.05 -15.30
N LYS A 428 4.31 -17.85 -14.22
CA LYS A 428 5.23 -17.70 -13.09
C LYS A 428 6.70 -17.77 -13.48
N ILE A 429 7.02 -18.65 -14.42
CA ILE A 429 8.34 -18.81 -15.03
C ILE A 429 8.24 -18.77 -16.56
N MET A 430 9.40 -18.66 -17.20
CA MET A 430 9.54 -18.86 -18.65
C MET A 430 9.37 -20.34 -18.96
N ASN A 431 8.67 -20.69 -20.04
CA ASN A 431 8.45 -22.09 -20.39
C ASN A 431 9.56 -22.61 -21.31
N TRP A 432 10.48 -23.42 -20.77
CA TRP A 432 11.61 -23.97 -21.51
C TRP A 432 11.30 -25.25 -22.29
N ASN A 433 10.04 -25.70 -22.26
CA ASN A 433 9.59 -26.84 -23.05
C ASN A 433 9.93 -26.64 -24.54
N PRO A 434 10.73 -27.51 -25.18
CA PRO A 434 11.13 -27.36 -26.58
C PRO A 434 9.96 -27.51 -27.56
N ALA A 435 8.81 -27.99 -27.09
CA ALA A 435 7.58 -28.17 -27.87
C ALA A 435 6.58 -27.00 -27.77
N ILE A 436 6.95 -25.87 -27.15
CA ILE A 436 6.09 -24.68 -27.10
C ILE A 436 5.64 -24.25 -28.51
N PRO A 437 4.36 -23.86 -28.70
CA PRO A 437 3.83 -23.49 -30.01
C PRO A 437 4.10 -22.02 -30.39
N TYR A 438 4.99 -21.34 -29.69
CA TYR A 438 5.32 -19.92 -29.86
C TYR A 438 6.84 -19.71 -29.88
N ALA A 439 7.27 -18.53 -30.34
CA ALA A 439 8.64 -18.32 -30.82
C ALA A 439 9.75 -18.57 -29.78
N ARG A 440 9.51 -18.32 -28.48
CA ARG A 440 10.51 -18.48 -27.42
C ARG A 440 9.92 -18.50 -26.00
N ALA A 441 10.67 -19.08 -25.06
CA ALA A 441 10.27 -19.36 -23.67
C ALA A 441 9.75 -18.15 -22.89
N SER A 442 10.37 -16.99 -23.06
CA SER A 442 10.01 -15.73 -22.37
C SER A 442 8.60 -15.22 -22.67
N LEU A 443 8.01 -15.59 -23.81
CA LEU A 443 6.67 -15.14 -24.20
C LEU A 443 5.56 -15.68 -23.30
N SER A 444 5.79 -16.78 -22.56
CA SER A 444 4.85 -17.26 -21.54
C SER A 444 4.59 -16.21 -20.45
N GLN A 445 5.62 -15.47 -20.06
CA GLN A 445 5.52 -14.41 -19.05
C GLN A 445 5.05 -13.08 -19.64
N SER A 446 5.30 -12.87 -20.93
CA SER A 446 5.22 -11.56 -21.54
C SER A 446 3.95 -11.38 -22.38
N GLN A 447 3.66 -12.32 -23.28
CA GLN A 447 2.44 -12.34 -24.11
C GLN A 447 1.34 -13.24 -23.53
N GLY A 448 1.71 -14.26 -22.74
CA GLY A 448 0.75 -15.18 -22.12
C GLY A 448 -0.32 -14.48 -21.29
N GLY A 449 0.09 -13.54 -20.43
CA GLY A 449 -0.85 -12.73 -19.64
C GLY A 449 -1.83 -11.94 -20.50
N LEU A 450 -1.36 -11.31 -21.58
CA LEU A 450 -2.20 -10.55 -22.51
C LEU A 450 -3.16 -11.45 -23.28
N ALA A 451 -2.70 -12.61 -23.75
CA ALA A 451 -3.53 -13.56 -24.48
C ALA A 451 -4.63 -14.15 -23.59
N MET A 452 -4.28 -14.55 -22.36
CA MET A 452 -5.23 -15.05 -21.37
C MET A 452 -6.32 -14.01 -21.05
N GLN A 453 -5.93 -12.75 -20.80
CA GLN A 453 -6.87 -11.65 -20.54
C GLN A 453 -7.80 -11.39 -21.72
N ARG A 454 -7.28 -11.36 -22.97
CA ARG A 454 -8.12 -11.22 -24.18
C ARG A 454 -9.15 -12.34 -24.29
N ALA A 455 -8.77 -13.57 -24.00
CA ALA A 455 -9.67 -14.72 -24.08
C ALA A 455 -10.78 -14.66 -23.03
N ILE A 456 -10.44 -14.35 -21.77
CA ILE A 456 -11.41 -14.21 -20.68
C ILE A 456 -12.36 -13.04 -20.96
N ARG A 457 -11.82 -11.85 -21.28
CA ARG A 457 -12.63 -10.68 -21.63
C ARG A 457 -13.53 -10.99 -22.83
N GLY A 458 -12.99 -11.60 -23.88
CA GLY A 458 -13.75 -12.00 -25.06
C GLY A 458 -14.93 -12.92 -24.74
N ALA A 459 -14.74 -13.92 -23.87
CA ALA A 459 -15.82 -14.80 -23.41
C ALA A 459 -16.91 -14.03 -22.65
N VAL A 460 -16.51 -13.15 -21.73
CA VAL A 460 -17.45 -12.31 -20.98
C VAL A 460 -18.27 -11.44 -21.94
N ARG A 461 -17.60 -10.68 -22.82
CA ARG A 461 -18.26 -9.73 -23.76
C ARG A 461 -19.18 -10.44 -24.75
N ALA A 462 -18.87 -11.68 -25.14
CA ALA A 462 -19.69 -12.45 -26.07
C ALA A 462 -21.04 -12.87 -25.49
N LEU A 463 -21.12 -13.08 -24.17
CA LEU A 463 -22.35 -13.49 -23.48
C LEU A 463 -23.06 -12.34 -22.77
N GLN A 464 -22.28 -11.37 -22.28
CA GLN A 464 -22.74 -10.19 -21.59
C GLN A 464 -22.09 -8.97 -22.25
N PRO A 465 -22.75 -8.32 -23.23
CA PRO A 465 -22.24 -7.14 -23.92
C PRO A 465 -22.02 -5.91 -23.03
N GLU A 466 -22.42 -5.93 -21.77
CA GLU A 466 -22.06 -4.92 -20.76
C GLU A 466 -21.05 -5.46 -19.73
N GLY A 467 -20.52 -6.66 -19.92
CA GLY A 467 -19.61 -7.30 -18.98
C GLY A 467 -18.18 -6.76 -19.08
N SER A 468 -17.38 -6.98 -18.03
CA SER A 468 -16.04 -6.37 -17.92
C SER A 468 -15.04 -7.24 -17.16
N VAL A 469 -13.76 -6.89 -17.24
CA VAL A 469 -12.71 -7.55 -16.44
C VAL A 469 -11.81 -6.57 -15.69
N LEU A 470 -11.42 -6.95 -14.47
CA LEU A 470 -10.40 -6.30 -13.65
C LEU A 470 -9.14 -7.18 -13.60
N ALA A 471 -8.04 -6.71 -14.15
CA ALA A 471 -6.79 -7.47 -14.17
C ALA A 471 -5.94 -7.21 -12.91
N GLU A 472 -5.59 -8.26 -12.18
CA GLU A 472 -4.59 -8.18 -11.11
C GLU A 472 -3.18 -8.07 -11.68
N VAL A 473 -2.85 -6.86 -12.11
CA VAL A 473 -1.53 -6.50 -12.64
C VAL A 473 -1.33 -4.99 -12.60
N GLY A 474 -0.10 -4.55 -12.37
CA GLY A 474 0.24 -3.12 -12.31
C GLY A 474 0.72 -2.51 -13.64
N SER A 475 1.06 -3.31 -14.65
CA SER A 475 1.62 -2.79 -15.92
C SER A 475 0.55 -2.13 -16.80
N THR A 476 0.92 -1.04 -17.49
CA THR A 476 -0.05 -0.23 -18.26
C THR A 476 -0.54 -0.94 -19.52
N ILE A 477 0.29 -1.79 -20.15
CA ILE A 477 -0.09 -2.53 -21.36
C ILE A 477 -1.31 -3.45 -21.16
N HIS A 478 -1.52 -3.98 -19.95
CA HIS A 478 -2.69 -4.81 -19.67
C HIS A 478 -4.00 -4.02 -19.70
N GLY A 479 -3.91 -2.70 -19.52
CA GLY A 479 -5.02 -1.78 -19.74
C GLY A 479 -5.52 -1.74 -21.19
N THR A 480 -4.78 -2.31 -22.15
CA THR A 480 -5.20 -2.42 -23.56
C THR A 480 -6.07 -3.66 -23.83
N VAL A 481 -6.11 -4.61 -22.89
CA VAL A 481 -6.83 -5.88 -23.03
C VAL A 481 -7.80 -6.16 -21.88
N SER A 482 -7.81 -5.32 -20.86
CA SER A 482 -8.67 -5.38 -19.68
C SER A 482 -9.30 -4.01 -19.39
N ASP A 483 -10.47 -3.98 -18.76
CA ASP A 483 -11.26 -2.76 -18.56
C ASP A 483 -10.74 -1.90 -17.38
N ALA A 484 -10.08 -2.55 -16.42
CA ALA A 484 -9.38 -1.93 -15.29
C ALA A 484 -8.17 -2.77 -14.86
N VAL A 485 -7.21 -2.14 -14.18
CA VAL A 485 -5.99 -2.79 -13.65
C VAL A 485 -5.70 -2.39 -12.20
N TYR A 486 -4.88 -3.16 -11.50
CA TYR A 486 -4.51 -2.87 -10.11
C TYR A 486 -3.60 -1.66 -9.95
N ASP A 487 -3.68 -1.01 -8.78
CA ASP A 487 -2.67 -0.06 -8.33
C ASP A 487 -1.92 -0.56 -7.09
N PHE A 488 -0.99 -1.50 -7.32
CA PHE A 488 -0.16 -2.05 -6.25
C PHE A 488 0.71 -0.99 -5.58
N ALA A 489 1.21 -0.01 -6.33
CA ALA A 489 2.09 1.02 -5.78
C ALA A 489 1.35 1.85 -4.73
N MET A 490 0.07 2.20 -4.97
CA MET A 490 -0.74 2.92 -4.00
C MET A 490 -0.79 2.22 -2.64
N CYS A 491 -1.20 0.95 -2.60
CA CYS A 491 -1.40 0.20 -1.36
C CYS A 491 -0.09 -0.20 -0.67
N TYR A 492 0.93 -0.63 -1.43
CA TYR A 492 2.14 -1.25 -0.87
C TYR A 492 3.33 -0.30 -0.74
N GLN A 493 3.30 0.88 -1.38
CA GLN A 493 4.45 1.80 -1.39
C GLN A 493 4.05 3.23 -1.01
N VAL A 494 3.02 3.78 -1.65
CA VAL A 494 2.63 5.19 -1.49
C VAL A 494 2.01 5.44 -0.13
N LEU A 495 0.88 4.81 0.21
CA LEU A 495 0.20 5.03 1.48
C LEU A 495 1.07 4.66 2.71
N PRO A 496 1.83 3.55 2.70
CA PRO A 496 2.78 3.24 3.77
C PRO A 496 3.81 4.33 4.05
N ALA A 497 4.18 5.14 3.05
CA ALA A 497 5.15 6.21 3.24
C ALA A 497 4.63 7.35 4.12
N GLY A 498 3.30 7.54 4.24
CA GLY A 498 2.71 8.50 5.19
C GLY A 498 3.03 8.19 6.66
N LYS A 499 3.42 6.95 6.97
CA LYS A 499 3.86 6.54 8.32
C LYS A 499 5.26 7.04 8.68
N VAL A 500 6.07 7.41 7.69
CA VAL A 500 7.50 7.75 7.89
C VAL A 500 7.86 9.14 7.37
N GLN A 501 7.19 9.63 6.32
CA GLN A 501 7.42 10.97 5.80
C GLN A 501 6.63 12.02 6.61
N PRO A 502 7.15 13.26 6.74
CA PRO A 502 6.33 14.40 7.13
C PRO A 502 5.14 14.56 6.17
N ALA A 503 3.99 15.04 6.68
CA ALA A 503 2.77 15.16 5.89
C ALA A 503 2.96 16.02 4.61
N GLY A 504 3.71 17.12 4.71
CA GLY A 504 4.08 17.98 3.57
C GLY A 504 4.80 17.23 2.46
N ASP A 505 5.85 16.49 2.82
CA ASP A 505 6.64 15.69 1.88
C ASP A 505 5.79 14.58 1.27
N PHE A 506 5.03 13.86 2.10
CA PHE A 506 4.14 12.80 1.66
C PHE A 506 3.14 13.29 0.61
N VAL A 507 2.42 14.38 0.90
CA VAL A 507 1.41 14.91 -0.02
C VAL A 507 2.03 15.45 -1.31
N ARG A 508 3.16 16.16 -1.23
CA ARG A 508 3.86 16.66 -2.41
C ARG A 508 4.33 15.51 -3.31
N ASN A 509 4.91 14.47 -2.71
CA ASN A 509 5.35 13.26 -3.40
C ASN A 509 4.16 12.49 -4.02
N LEU A 510 3.07 12.34 -3.28
CA LEU A 510 1.83 11.70 -3.73
C LEU A 510 1.24 12.42 -4.95
N ARG A 511 1.07 13.74 -4.88
CA ARG A 511 0.51 14.54 -5.98
C ARG A 511 1.37 14.48 -7.23
N ARG A 512 2.70 14.60 -7.07
CA ARG A 512 3.63 14.47 -8.20
C ARG A 512 3.63 13.07 -8.79
N TRP A 513 3.58 12.02 -7.96
CA TRP A 513 3.51 10.64 -8.42
C TRP A 513 2.20 10.33 -9.16
N LEU A 514 1.05 10.79 -8.66
CA LEU A 514 -0.24 10.64 -9.35
C LEU A 514 -0.25 11.33 -10.70
N HIS A 515 0.34 12.53 -10.78
CA HIS A 515 0.51 13.24 -12.04
C HIS A 515 1.38 12.45 -13.02
N GLU A 516 2.57 11.99 -12.59
CA GLU A 516 3.45 11.18 -13.43
C GLU A 516 2.76 9.88 -13.88
N GLN A 517 2.05 9.19 -12.98
CA GLN A 517 1.29 7.99 -13.30
C GLN A 517 0.24 8.27 -14.38
N GLN A 518 -0.52 9.37 -14.27
CA GLN A 518 -1.54 9.74 -15.25
C GLN A 518 -0.95 10.06 -16.62
N GLN A 519 0.18 10.79 -16.66
CA GLN A 519 0.77 11.24 -17.92
C GLN A 519 1.63 10.16 -18.61
N SER A 520 2.18 9.21 -17.85
CA SER A 520 3.11 8.20 -18.37
C SER A 520 2.48 6.83 -18.63
N GLU A 521 1.16 6.72 -18.60
CA GLU A 521 0.42 5.47 -18.83
C GLU A 521 -0.52 5.63 -20.03
N VAL A 522 -1.07 4.51 -20.52
CA VAL A 522 -2.14 4.52 -21.52
C VAL A 522 -3.25 5.48 -21.06
N LYS A 523 -3.65 6.38 -21.95
CA LYS A 523 -4.67 7.40 -21.66
C LYS A 523 -5.98 6.76 -21.23
N ASP A 524 -6.61 7.36 -20.22
CA ASP A 524 -7.88 6.91 -19.61
C ASP A 524 -7.85 5.50 -18.98
N LEU A 525 -6.65 4.95 -18.72
CA LEU A 525 -6.45 3.70 -17.98
C LEU A 525 -7.03 3.78 -16.57
N LEU A 526 -7.94 2.84 -16.25
CA LEU A 526 -8.61 2.81 -14.96
C LEU A 526 -7.84 1.94 -13.94
N ARG A 527 -7.57 2.52 -12.77
CA ARG A 527 -6.79 1.91 -11.68
C ARG A 527 -7.69 1.55 -10.50
N LEU A 528 -7.50 0.38 -9.89
CA LEU A 528 -8.08 0.01 -8.59
C LEU A 528 -7.33 0.71 -7.44
N ARG A 529 -7.89 1.81 -6.95
CA ARG A 529 -7.43 2.63 -5.81
C ARG A 529 -7.83 2.00 -4.48
N HIS A 530 -7.24 0.85 -4.17
CA HIS A 530 -7.46 0.18 -2.89
C HIS A 530 -6.44 0.64 -1.84
N ILE A 531 -6.86 0.68 -0.58
CA ILE A 531 -5.99 1.00 0.57
C ILE A 531 -5.72 -0.23 1.45
N GLU A 532 -6.51 -1.28 1.25
CA GLU A 532 -6.26 -2.64 1.70
C GLU A 532 -6.89 -3.65 0.73
N SER A 533 -6.45 -4.90 0.79
CA SER A 533 -6.98 -6.04 0.04
C SER A 533 -6.81 -7.33 0.84
N HIS A 534 -7.22 -8.45 0.25
CA HIS A 534 -6.99 -9.78 0.80
C HIS A 534 -5.49 -10.14 0.94
N ASP A 535 -4.60 -9.48 0.20
CA ASP A 535 -3.15 -9.67 0.24
C ASP A 535 -2.40 -8.62 1.07
N SER A 536 -3.11 -7.66 1.67
CA SER A 536 -2.50 -6.60 2.46
C SER A 536 -2.85 -6.71 3.94
N LEU A 537 -2.15 -5.95 4.79
CA LEU A 537 -2.59 -5.76 6.17
C LEU A 537 -3.82 -4.85 6.19
N ARG A 538 -4.65 -4.96 7.23
CA ARG A 538 -5.80 -4.07 7.44
C ARG A 538 -5.33 -2.62 7.59
N ALA A 539 -5.91 -1.71 6.82
CA ALA A 539 -5.56 -0.31 6.77
C ALA A 539 -5.77 0.38 8.12
N GLU A 540 -6.88 0.10 8.82
CA GLU A 540 -7.13 0.64 10.16
C GLU A 540 -6.01 0.25 11.13
N TRP A 541 -5.55 -1.01 11.06
CA TRP A 541 -4.52 -1.51 11.95
C TRP A 541 -3.12 -0.98 11.60
N GLN A 542 -2.89 -0.68 10.32
CA GLN A 542 -1.65 -0.08 9.85
C GLN A 542 -1.55 1.43 10.12
N TYR A 543 -2.64 2.15 9.93
CA TYR A 543 -2.64 3.62 9.86
C TYR A 543 -3.37 4.29 11.02
N GLY A 544 -4.31 3.58 11.65
CA GLY A 544 -5.32 4.16 12.53
C GLY A 544 -6.60 4.56 11.76
N PRO A 545 -7.73 4.68 12.47
CA PRO A 545 -9.05 4.92 11.88
C PRO A 545 -9.14 6.23 11.09
N GLU A 546 -8.67 7.36 11.65
CA GLU A 546 -8.78 8.67 10.99
C GLU A 546 -7.88 8.80 9.74
N PRO A 547 -6.58 8.43 9.79
CA PRO A 547 -5.75 8.33 8.58
C PRO A 547 -6.31 7.36 7.52
N MET A 548 -6.90 6.23 7.94
CA MET A 548 -7.56 5.30 7.01
C MET A 548 -8.77 5.95 6.33
N ARG A 549 -9.64 6.64 7.07
CA ARG A 549 -10.81 7.35 6.52
C ARG A 549 -10.38 8.44 5.53
N ALA A 550 -9.32 9.19 5.86
CA ALA A 550 -8.71 10.16 4.95
C ALA A 550 -8.19 9.53 3.66
N ALA A 551 -7.50 8.39 3.76
CA ALA A 551 -7.04 7.63 2.61
C ALA A 551 -8.20 7.04 1.77
N MET A 552 -9.28 6.59 2.41
CA MET A 552 -10.49 6.12 1.71
C MET A 552 -11.18 7.26 0.96
N ALA A 553 -11.36 8.43 1.59
CA ALA A 553 -11.93 9.60 0.94
C ALA A 553 -11.10 10.05 -0.27
N MET A 554 -9.78 10.12 -0.10
CA MET A 554 -8.85 10.40 -1.19
C MET A 554 -9.01 9.40 -2.34
N SER A 555 -8.91 8.09 -2.05
CA SER A 555 -9.03 7.02 -3.05
C SER A 555 -10.38 7.02 -3.79
N ALA A 556 -11.47 7.38 -3.10
CA ALA A 556 -12.80 7.48 -3.68
C ALA A 556 -13.01 8.72 -4.56
N TRP A 557 -12.26 9.80 -4.33
CA TRP A 557 -12.46 11.08 -5.01
C TRP A 557 -11.39 11.43 -6.06
N ILE A 558 -10.37 10.59 -6.22
CA ILE A 558 -9.43 10.65 -7.36
C ILE A 558 -9.89 9.76 -8.53
N TYR A 559 -9.20 9.86 -9.67
CA TYR A 559 -9.51 9.04 -10.84
C TYR A 559 -9.13 7.56 -10.60
N GLY A 560 -10.11 6.67 -10.71
CA GLY A 560 -9.96 5.23 -10.45
C GLY A 560 -11.18 4.61 -9.76
N ILE A 561 -11.05 3.34 -9.40
CA ILE A 561 -12.05 2.52 -8.68
C ILE A 561 -11.63 2.38 -7.21
N PRO A 562 -12.36 2.92 -6.22
CA PRO A 562 -12.14 2.61 -4.82
C PRO A 562 -12.69 1.23 -4.48
N MET A 563 -12.18 0.65 -3.41
CA MET A 563 -12.58 -0.67 -2.94
C MET A 563 -12.70 -0.71 -1.42
N VAL A 564 -13.75 -1.35 -0.95
CA VAL A 564 -13.90 -1.83 0.42
C VAL A 564 -13.63 -3.32 0.42
N PHE A 565 -12.69 -3.77 1.24
CA PHE A 565 -12.41 -5.19 1.43
C PHE A 565 -13.08 -5.67 2.72
N TYR A 566 -13.92 -6.70 2.62
CA TYR A 566 -14.45 -7.52 3.72
C TYR A 566 -14.47 -6.84 5.11
N GLU A 567 -15.58 -6.20 5.47
CA GLU A 567 -15.80 -5.64 6.83
C GLU A 567 -14.87 -4.46 7.20
N MET A 568 -14.14 -3.91 6.25
CA MET A 568 -13.34 -2.69 6.46
C MET A 568 -14.20 -1.49 6.88
N GLU A 569 -15.48 -1.49 6.53
CA GLU A 569 -16.45 -0.47 6.90
C GLU A 569 -16.95 -0.57 8.34
N ASP A 570 -16.63 -1.62 9.10
CA ASP A 570 -17.18 -1.81 10.44
C ASP A 570 -16.76 -0.70 11.41
N GLY A 571 -17.73 -0.04 12.02
CA GLY A 571 -17.48 1.15 12.86
C GLY A 571 -17.23 2.43 12.04
N HIS A 572 -17.36 2.34 10.72
CA HIS A 572 -17.05 3.40 9.75
C HIS A 572 -18.13 3.59 8.68
N SER A 573 -19.14 2.72 8.63
CA SER A 573 -20.18 2.68 7.59
C SER A 573 -20.83 4.05 7.32
N PRO A 574 -21.18 4.89 8.33
CA PRO A 574 -21.77 6.21 8.07
C PRO A 574 -20.84 7.14 7.27
N ILE A 575 -19.54 7.10 7.57
CA ILE A 575 -18.52 7.93 6.91
C ILE A 575 -18.28 7.41 5.49
N PHE A 576 -18.10 6.10 5.32
CA PHE A 576 -17.88 5.48 4.01
C PHE A 576 -19.09 5.68 3.09
N ARG A 577 -20.31 5.52 3.63
CA ARG A 577 -21.56 5.81 2.92
C ARG A 577 -21.58 7.24 2.40
N ARG A 578 -21.20 8.23 3.21
CA ARG A 578 -21.17 9.63 2.75
C ARG A 578 -20.09 9.86 1.70
N ILE A 579 -18.91 9.26 1.84
CA ILE A 579 -17.82 9.32 0.84
C ILE A 579 -18.31 8.78 -0.52
N PHE A 580 -18.92 7.59 -0.53
CA PHE A 580 -19.39 6.94 -1.75
C PHE A 580 -20.64 7.60 -2.32
N HIS A 581 -21.53 8.14 -1.48
CA HIS A 581 -22.66 8.93 -1.93
C HIS A 581 -22.20 10.15 -2.74
N LEU A 582 -21.21 10.90 -2.24
CA LEU A 582 -20.62 12.01 -3.00
C LEU A 582 -19.95 11.51 -4.28
N ARG A 583 -19.15 10.44 -4.20
CA ARG A 583 -18.51 9.86 -5.38
C ARG A 583 -19.52 9.48 -6.47
N ASN A 584 -20.63 8.84 -6.11
CA ASN A 584 -21.56 8.25 -7.06
C ASN A 584 -22.54 9.27 -7.67
N ASN A 585 -22.71 10.44 -7.04
CA ASN A 585 -23.70 11.45 -7.46
C ASN A 585 -23.07 12.77 -7.95
N ILE A 586 -21.74 12.90 -7.90
CA ILE A 586 -21.01 14.07 -8.39
C ILE A 586 -20.21 13.66 -9.63
N ALA A 587 -20.68 14.08 -10.80
CA ALA A 587 -20.10 13.73 -12.11
C ALA A 587 -18.60 14.05 -12.21
N GLU A 588 -18.18 15.17 -11.61
CA GLU A 588 -16.80 15.59 -11.53
C GLU A 588 -15.90 14.51 -10.87
N LEU A 589 -16.40 13.76 -9.89
CA LEU A 589 -15.64 12.77 -9.13
C LEU A 589 -15.54 11.40 -9.83
N HIS A 590 -16.47 11.04 -10.71
CA HIS A 590 -16.45 9.74 -11.41
C HIS A 590 -16.21 9.84 -12.93
N ASP A 591 -16.81 10.82 -13.63
CA ASP A 591 -16.65 11.03 -15.08
C ASP A 591 -15.65 12.15 -15.41
N GLY A 592 -15.23 12.94 -14.43
CA GLY A 592 -14.38 14.10 -14.64
C GLY A 592 -12.89 13.79 -14.78
N THR A 593 -12.20 14.62 -15.57
CA THR A 593 -10.72 14.61 -15.68
C THR A 593 -10.08 15.06 -14.36
N ALA A 594 -8.84 14.65 -14.10
CA ALA A 594 -8.08 15.08 -12.93
C ALA A 594 -6.82 15.89 -13.35
N ASP A 595 -6.51 16.93 -12.58
CA ASP A 595 -5.19 17.56 -12.52
C ASP A 595 -4.71 17.51 -11.06
N TYR A 596 -3.69 16.69 -10.81
CA TYR A 596 -3.15 16.46 -9.46
C TYR A 596 -2.21 17.58 -8.99
N LEU A 597 -1.74 18.46 -9.88
CA LEU A 597 -0.85 19.57 -9.53
C LEU A 597 -1.61 20.87 -9.25
N GLN A 598 -2.93 20.88 -9.49
CA GLN A 598 -3.80 22.02 -9.20
C GLN A 598 -4.95 21.63 -8.26
N PRO A 599 -5.45 22.55 -7.41
CA PRO A 599 -4.83 23.82 -7.05
C PRO A 599 -3.58 23.64 -6.18
N ALA A 600 -2.79 24.69 -6.02
CA ALA A 600 -1.81 24.74 -4.93
C ALA A 600 -2.54 24.71 -3.57
N THR A 601 -1.93 24.03 -2.60
CA THR A 601 -2.47 23.90 -1.23
C THR A 601 -1.35 24.01 -0.21
N PRO A 602 -1.68 24.30 1.07
CA PRO A 602 -0.72 24.21 2.16
C PRO A 602 -0.07 22.82 2.23
N ASP A 603 1.14 22.77 2.78
CA ASP A 603 1.84 21.52 3.04
C ASP A 603 0.96 20.56 3.86
N GLY A 604 0.92 19.29 3.44
CA GLY A 604 0.16 18.24 4.10
C GLY A 604 -1.32 18.19 3.74
N VAL A 605 -1.83 19.11 2.91
CA VAL A 605 -3.20 19.04 2.40
C VAL A 605 -3.20 18.54 0.96
N PHE A 606 -3.70 17.33 0.76
CA PHE A 606 -3.91 16.79 -0.59
C PHE A 606 -5.06 17.51 -1.27
N ALA A 607 -4.83 17.88 -2.53
CA ALA A 607 -5.87 18.40 -3.42
C ALA A 607 -5.62 17.99 -4.86
N CYS A 608 -6.70 17.86 -5.62
CA CYS A 608 -6.66 17.76 -7.07
C CYS A 608 -7.86 18.48 -7.67
N LEU A 609 -7.73 18.97 -8.90
CA LEU A 609 -8.79 19.61 -9.64
C LEU A 609 -9.52 18.54 -10.44
N ARG A 610 -10.81 18.34 -10.16
CA ARG A 610 -11.70 17.48 -10.95
C ARG A 610 -12.62 18.35 -11.81
N ARG A 611 -12.73 18.04 -13.10
CA ARG A 611 -13.52 18.84 -14.06
C ARG A 611 -14.45 17.98 -14.89
N HIS A 612 -15.71 18.40 -14.97
CA HIS A 612 -16.72 17.81 -15.85
C HIS A 612 -17.77 18.87 -16.20
N ASP A 613 -18.14 19.00 -17.47
CA ASP A 613 -19.17 19.94 -17.98
C ASP A 613 -19.07 21.39 -17.44
N GLY A 614 -17.85 21.93 -17.38
CA GLY A 614 -17.59 23.29 -16.91
C GLY A 614 -17.70 23.49 -15.39
N LYS A 615 -18.06 22.45 -14.64
CA LYS A 615 -18.05 22.43 -13.17
C LYS A 615 -16.75 21.88 -12.64
N VAL A 616 -16.44 22.29 -11.42
CA VAL A 616 -15.20 21.95 -10.73
C VAL A 616 -15.51 21.31 -9.39
N ALA A 617 -14.86 20.20 -9.07
CA ALA A 617 -14.78 19.67 -7.71
C ALA A 617 -13.33 19.58 -7.27
N ILE A 618 -13.05 19.98 -6.04
CA ILE A 618 -11.72 19.94 -5.44
C ILE A 618 -11.82 19.11 -4.17
N PRO A 619 -11.48 17.82 -4.23
CA PRO A 619 -11.24 17.01 -3.04
C PRO A 619 -10.13 17.64 -2.21
N LEU A 620 -10.36 17.85 -0.92
CA LEU A 620 -9.40 18.35 0.04
C LEU A 620 -9.27 17.34 1.17
N VAL A 621 -8.05 16.90 1.47
CA VAL A 621 -7.77 15.93 2.54
C VAL A 621 -6.57 16.43 3.35
N ASN A 622 -6.78 16.73 4.63
CA ASN A 622 -5.73 17.20 5.52
C ASN A 622 -4.97 16.02 6.15
N PHE A 623 -3.75 15.74 5.71
CA PHE A 623 -2.89 14.71 6.32
C PHE A 623 -2.06 15.24 7.51
N ASN A 624 -2.20 16.51 7.88
CA ASN A 624 -1.55 17.04 9.07
C ASN A 624 -2.24 16.56 10.35
N ALA A 625 -1.47 16.48 11.44
CA ALA A 625 -1.96 16.19 12.79
C ALA A 625 -2.52 17.42 13.53
N GLY A 626 -2.73 18.53 12.82
CA GLY A 626 -3.27 19.79 13.34
C GLY A 626 -4.30 20.40 12.39
N ASP A 627 -5.12 21.28 12.92
CA ASP A 627 -6.03 22.12 12.13
C ASP A 627 -5.24 22.86 11.06
N THR A 628 -5.72 22.83 9.83
CA THR A 628 -5.06 23.46 8.69
C THR A 628 -6.05 24.37 7.96
N GLN A 629 -5.71 25.66 7.86
CA GLN A 629 -6.41 26.61 7.01
C GLN A 629 -5.97 26.40 5.57
N VAL A 630 -6.93 26.13 4.69
CA VAL A 630 -6.72 25.92 3.26
C VAL A 630 -7.21 27.16 2.52
N ALA A 631 -6.28 27.91 1.95
CA ALA A 631 -6.58 29.02 1.05
C ALA A 631 -6.36 28.55 -0.39
N LEU A 632 -7.46 28.38 -1.13
CA LEU A 632 -7.43 28.01 -2.53
C LEU A 632 -7.29 29.25 -3.41
N ARG A 633 -6.47 29.13 -4.45
CA ARG A 633 -6.29 30.13 -5.51
C ARG A 633 -6.54 29.45 -6.84
N LEU A 634 -7.57 29.90 -7.54
CA LEU A 634 -8.05 29.27 -8.76
C LEU A 634 -8.05 30.28 -9.91
N PRO A 635 -7.41 29.99 -11.05
CA PRO A 635 -7.36 30.94 -12.14
C PRO A 635 -8.74 31.08 -12.80
N LYS A 636 -9.10 32.31 -13.18
CA LYS A 636 -10.34 32.64 -13.90
C LYS A 636 -10.55 31.81 -15.15
N SER A 637 -9.46 31.39 -15.79
CA SER A 637 -9.46 30.56 -17.01
C SER A 637 -10.08 29.16 -16.84
N LEU A 638 -10.38 28.74 -15.60
CA LEU A 638 -11.13 27.50 -15.36
C LEU A 638 -12.58 27.58 -15.86
N TRP A 639 -13.13 28.79 -15.96
CA TRP A 639 -14.50 29.04 -16.39
C TRP A 639 -14.54 29.90 -17.66
N PRO A 640 -15.61 29.79 -18.47
CA PRO A 640 -15.84 30.72 -19.57
C PRO A 640 -15.92 32.17 -19.06
N GLU A 641 -15.52 33.14 -19.89
CA GLU A 641 -15.51 34.56 -19.52
C GLU A 641 -16.88 35.07 -19.05
N SER A 642 -17.97 34.55 -19.63
CA SER A 642 -19.36 34.85 -19.23
C SER A 642 -19.74 34.41 -17.80
N ALA A 643 -18.96 33.51 -17.20
CA ALA A 643 -19.16 32.99 -15.85
C ALA A 643 -18.23 33.66 -14.81
N ALA A 644 -17.21 34.39 -15.25
CA ALA A 644 -16.27 35.07 -14.36
C ALA A 644 -17.00 36.12 -13.50
N GLY A 645 -16.71 36.13 -12.19
CA GLY A 645 -17.41 37.00 -11.23
C GLY A 645 -18.79 36.50 -10.77
N ARG A 646 -19.29 35.37 -11.31
CA ARG A 646 -20.56 34.73 -10.91
C ARG A 646 -20.37 33.29 -10.44
N VAL A 647 -19.17 32.94 -9.99
CA VAL A 647 -18.87 31.61 -9.45
C VAL A 647 -19.20 31.59 -7.95
N GLN A 648 -19.81 30.51 -7.50
CA GLN A 648 -20.05 30.21 -6.08
C GLN A 648 -19.34 28.90 -5.70
N ALA A 649 -19.07 28.72 -4.41
CA ALA A 649 -18.45 27.51 -3.87
C ALA A 649 -19.32 26.88 -2.78
N TRP A 650 -19.31 25.56 -2.70
CA TRP A 650 -20.05 24.77 -1.72
C TRP A 650 -19.17 23.68 -1.10
N ASP A 651 -19.19 23.55 0.21
CA ASP A 651 -18.57 22.45 0.95
C ASP A 651 -19.57 21.28 0.97
N LEU A 652 -19.33 20.24 0.17
CA LEU A 652 -20.25 19.10 0.06
C LEU A 652 -20.26 18.21 1.33
N TRP A 653 -19.20 18.26 2.13
CA TRP A 653 -19.11 17.46 3.37
C TRP A 653 -19.83 18.10 4.54
N GLN A 654 -19.82 19.42 4.63
CA GLN A 654 -20.57 20.17 5.65
C GLN A 654 -21.94 20.63 5.14
N ASP A 655 -22.18 20.46 3.84
CA ASP A 655 -23.36 20.91 3.10
C ASP A 655 -23.71 22.38 3.36
N ARG A 656 -22.74 23.26 3.13
CA ARG A 656 -22.88 24.70 3.34
C ARG A 656 -22.17 25.52 2.27
N PRO A 657 -22.63 26.75 1.99
CA PRO A 657 -21.91 27.66 1.09
C PRO A 657 -20.56 28.05 1.69
N VAL A 658 -19.57 28.27 0.82
CA VAL A 658 -18.26 28.79 1.18
C VAL A 658 -18.08 30.16 0.54
N ALA A 659 -17.65 31.14 1.34
CA ALA A 659 -17.40 32.48 0.84
C ALA A 659 -16.27 32.46 -0.18
N VAL A 660 -16.50 33.12 -1.32
CA VAL A 660 -15.50 33.31 -2.37
C VAL A 660 -15.30 34.79 -2.64
N ARG A 661 -14.08 35.18 -2.96
CA ARG A 661 -13.73 36.53 -3.39
C ARG A 661 -12.90 36.48 -4.66
N TRP A 662 -13.06 37.49 -5.50
CA TRP A 662 -12.25 37.68 -6.71
C TRP A 662 -11.23 38.78 -6.43
N GLU A 663 -9.96 38.50 -6.72
CA GLU A 663 -8.89 39.49 -6.79
C GLU A 663 -8.13 39.26 -8.09
N ASP A 664 -7.99 40.31 -8.89
CA ASP A 664 -7.44 40.24 -10.25
C ASP A 664 -8.12 39.15 -11.10
N ASP A 665 -7.35 38.20 -11.64
CA ASP A 665 -7.83 37.06 -12.42
C ASP A 665 -7.84 35.74 -11.60
N GLU A 666 -7.91 35.80 -10.27
CA GLU A 666 -7.99 34.63 -9.38
C GLU A 666 -9.22 34.65 -8.47
N LEU A 667 -9.81 33.47 -8.28
CA LEU A 667 -10.83 33.21 -7.27
C LEU A 667 -10.18 32.62 -6.02
N TYR A 668 -10.55 33.18 -4.87
CA TYR A 668 -10.10 32.75 -3.56
C TYR A 668 -11.25 32.10 -2.79
N ALA A 669 -10.98 30.96 -2.16
CA ALA A 669 -11.89 30.27 -1.26
C ALA A 669 -11.12 29.74 -0.05
N GLU A 670 -11.69 29.85 1.15
CA GLU A 670 -11.05 29.42 2.39
C GLU A 670 -11.89 28.39 3.14
N VAL A 671 -11.25 27.32 3.58
CA VAL A 671 -11.84 26.31 4.47
C VAL A 671 -10.82 25.88 5.51
N THR A 672 -11.27 25.56 6.73
CA THR A 672 -10.43 24.97 7.77
C THR A 672 -10.76 23.50 7.91
N LEU A 673 -9.72 22.67 7.88
CA LEU A 673 -9.84 21.23 8.04
C LEU A 673 -9.13 20.81 9.34
N ALA A 674 -9.87 20.11 10.21
CA ALA A 674 -9.29 19.42 11.37
C ALA A 674 -8.29 18.33 10.93
N PRO A 675 -7.50 17.74 11.84
CA PRO A 675 -6.56 16.67 11.50
C PRO A 675 -7.27 15.50 10.82
N TYR A 676 -6.74 15.02 9.70
CA TYR A 676 -7.34 13.94 8.88
C TYR A 676 -8.77 14.25 8.38
N ALA A 677 -9.22 15.50 8.52
CA ALA A 677 -10.47 15.96 7.97
C ALA A 677 -10.41 16.07 6.45
N PHE A 678 -11.57 15.91 5.82
CA PHE A 678 -11.68 15.98 4.38
C PHE A 678 -13.03 16.54 3.95
N THR A 679 -13.04 17.19 2.79
CA THR A 679 -14.24 17.68 2.12
C THR A 679 -14.05 17.66 0.60
N VAL A 680 -15.12 17.90 -0.15
CA VAL A 680 -15.07 18.26 -1.56
C VAL A 680 -15.65 19.66 -1.69
N LEU A 681 -14.84 20.61 -2.14
CA LEU A 681 -15.31 21.92 -2.55
C LEU A 681 -15.80 21.86 -3.99
N ARG A 682 -17.10 22.07 -4.21
CA ARG A 682 -17.69 22.16 -5.54
C ARG A 682 -17.86 23.60 -5.94
N LEU A 683 -17.42 23.96 -7.14
CA LEU A 683 -17.51 25.30 -7.70
C LEU A 683 -18.20 25.27 -9.07
N GLY A 684 -19.07 26.24 -9.28
CA GLY A 684 -19.85 26.39 -10.50
C GLY A 684 -20.48 27.77 -10.56
N ARG A 685 -21.27 28.00 -11.61
CA ARG A 685 -21.95 29.27 -11.83
C ARG A 685 -23.04 29.51 -10.77
N SER A 686 -23.45 30.76 -10.60
CA SER A 686 -24.48 31.16 -9.64
C SER A 686 -25.85 30.49 -9.89
N ASP A 687 -26.11 30.07 -11.12
CA ASP A 687 -27.31 29.32 -11.54
C ASP A 687 -27.17 27.80 -11.37
N ASP A 688 -25.98 27.28 -11.04
CA ASP A 688 -25.77 25.85 -10.79
C ASP A 688 -26.28 25.43 -9.40
N VAL A 689 -26.88 24.23 -9.33
CA VAL A 689 -27.15 23.55 -8.06
C VAL A 689 -25.87 22.86 -7.58
N LEU A 690 -25.23 23.44 -6.56
CA LEU A 690 -23.98 22.92 -6.00
C LEU A 690 -24.14 22.16 -4.68
N ALA A 691 -25.32 22.23 -4.05
CA ALA A 691 -25.57 21.57 -2.78
C ALA A 691 -25.32 20.06 -2.84
N ALA A 692 -25.01 19.45 -1.68
CA ALA A 692 -24.81 18.02 -1.61
C ALA A 692 -26.11 17.29 -2.04
N PRO A 693 -26.04 16.24 -2.88
CA PRO A 693 -27.20 15.44 -3.20
C PRO A 693 -27.81 14.87 -1.91
N THR A 694 -29.13 14.86 -1.81
CA THR A 694 -29.82 14.34 -0.62
C THR A 694 -29.38 12.91 -0.33
N LEU A 695 -28.82 12.67 0.86
CA LEU A 695 -28.53 11.35 1.36
C LEU A 695 -29.73 10.90 2.19
N ALA A 696 -30.50 9.94 1.69
CA ALA A 696 -31.56 9.31 2.48
C ALA A 696 -30.96 8.81 3.81
N PRO A 697 -31.68 8.88 4.94
CA PRO A 697 -31.23 8.21 6.15
C PRO A 697 -30.99 6.73 5.85
N MET A 698 -29.96 6.14 6.44
CA MET A 698 -29.87 4.67 6.48
C MET A 698 -31.20 4.18 7.06
N LEU A 699 -31.82 3.15 6.48
CA LEU A 699 -33.28 2.86 6.51
C LEU A 699 -33.91 2.61 7.90
N VAL A 700 -33.21 2.95 8.98
CA VAL A 700 -33.63 2.89 10.35
C VAL A 700 -33.27 4.20 11.05
N ASP A 701 -34.30 4.92 11.49
CA ASP A 701 -34.12 5.93 12.54
C ASP A 701 -33.91 5.24 13.88
N THR A 702 -32.74 5.43 14.50
CA THR A 702 -32.44 4.94 15.86
C THR A 702 -32.58 6.02 16.92
N THR A 703 -33.16 7.18 16.59
CA THR A 703 -33.42 8.26 17.54
C THR A 703 -34.43 7.79 18.61
N PRO A 704 -34.11 7.88 19.91
CA PRO A 704 -35.03 7.50 20.97
C PRO A 704 -36.32 8.31 20.92
N HIS A 705 -37.46 7.66 21.11
CA HIS A 705 -38.74 8.37 21.29
C HIS A 705 -38.76 9.24 22.55
N ASP A 706 -38.05 8.81 23.59
CA ASP A 706 -37.76 9.59 24.80
C ASP A 706 -36.25 9.60 25.00
N ALA A 707 -35.62 10.77 24.90
CA ALA A 707 -34.18 10.94 25.07
C ALA A 707 -33.69 10.56 26.49
N ARG A 708 -34.59 10.45 27.47
CA ARG A 708 -34.29 10.01 28.84
C ARG A 708 -34.52 8.52 29.06
N ALA A 709 -35.13 7.81 28.12
CA ALA A 709 -35.35 6.37 28.25
C ALA A 709 -34.02 5.63 28.19
N MET A 710 -33.73 4.83 29.23
CA MET A 710 -32.55 4.00 29.29
C MET A 710 -32.84 2.59 28.75
N LEU A 711 -31.98 2.06 27.90
CA LEU A 711 -32.11 0.66 27.45
C LEU A 711 -31.89 -0.32 28.62
N PRO A 712 -32.60 -1.45 28.64
CA PRO A 712 -32.33 -2.50 29.61
C PRO A 712 -30.89 -3.02 29.45
N VAL A 713 -30.25 -3.32 30.56
CA VAL A 713 -28.93 -3.96 30.59
C VAL A 713 -28.96 -5.10 31.61
N GLU A 714 -28.51 -6.27 31.17
CA GLU A 714 -28.33 -7.45 32.02
C GLU A 714 -26.85 -7.64 32.30
N LEU A 715 -26.49 -7.88 33.56
CA LEU A 715 -25.11 -8.04 33.99
C LEU A 715 -24.84 -9.50 34.36
N PHE A 716 -23.68 -10.01 33.97
CA PHE A 716 -23.22 -11.36 34.29
C PHE A 716 -21.78 -11.30 34.79
N VAL A 717 -21.43 -12.19 35.72
CA VAL A 717 -20.02 -12.50 36.03
C VAL A 717 -19.58 -13.72 35.26
N ILE A 718 -18.40 -13.65 34.68
CA ILE A 718 -17.73 -14.80 34.07
C ILE A 718 -16.79 -15.44 35.09
N GLY A 719 -17.08 -16.69 35.46
CA GLY A 719 -16.32 -17.50 36.39
C GLY A 719 -14.98 -17.99 35.81
N GLU A 720 -14.18 -18.67 36.63
CA GLU A 720 -12.84 -19.15 36.24
C GLU A 720 -12.88 -20.23 35.14
N ASP A 721 -13.94 -21.03 35.10
CA ASP A 721 -14.20 -22.04 34.07
C ASP A 721 -14.90 -21.48 32.82
N GLY A 722 -15.10 -20.15 32.76
CA GLY A 722 -15.86 -19.48 31.70
C GLY A 722 -17.38 -19.56 31.86
N SER A 723 -17.88 -20.12 32.97
CA SER A 723 -19.31 -20.15 33.24
C SER A 723 -19.89 -18.75 33.44
N ARG A 724 -21.11 -18.54 32.93
CA ARG A 724 -21.83 -17.27 32.97
C ARG A 724 -22.86 -17.28 34.10
N HIS A 725 -22.70 -16.39 35.08
CA HIS A 725 -23.63 -16.24 36.21
C HIS A 725 -24.38 -14.91 36.14
N ALA A 726 -25.71 -14.95 36.05
CA ALA A 726 -26.56 -13.75 35.97
C ALA A 726 -26.59 -12.97 37.30
N LEU A 727 -26.69 -11.65 37.21
CA LEU A 727 -26.83 -10.74 38.35
C LEU A 727 -28.18 -10.00 38.28
N PRO A 728 -29.25 -10.55 38.88
CA PRO A 728 -30.63 -10.10 38.65
C PRO A 728 -31.01 -8.70 39.19
N THR A 729 -30.11 -8.02 39.91
CA THR A 729 -30.40 -6.78 40.68
C THR A 729 -29.40 -5.62 40.46
N ALA A 730 -28.48 -5.72 39.49
CA ALA A 730 -27.33 -4.82 39.41
C ALA A 730 -27.64 -3.34 39.07
N LEU A 731 -28.76 -3.05 38.41
CA LEU A 731 -29.14 -1.67 38.05
C LEU A 731 -30.21 -1.08 38.99
N THR A 732 -31.03 -1.92 39.60
CA THR A 732 -32.14 -1.52 40.49
C THR A 732 -31.99 -2.24 41.84
N GLY A 733 -31.53 -1.53 42.88
CA GLY A 733 -31.25 -2.06 44.21
C GLY A 733 -30.69 -1.00 45.17
N ALA A 734 -30.43 -1.38 46.43
CA ALA A 734 -29.80 -0.49 47.42
C ALA A 734 -28.35 -0.14 47.04
N GLU A 735 -27.91 1.08 47.35
CA GLU A 735 -26.49 1.46 47.23
C GLU A 735 -25.64 0.66 48.22
N GLY A 736 -24.39 0.35 47.86
CA GLY A 736 -23.46 -0.36 48.73
C GLY A 736 -22.67 -1.48 48.06
N ALA A 737 -22.01 -2.29 48.89
CA ALA A 737 -21.25 -3.45 48.44
C ALA A 737 -22.16 -4.58 47.95
N MET A 738 -21.70 -5.32 46.93
CA MET A 738 -22.34 -6.53 46.39
C MET A 738 -21.54 -7.77 46.83
N PRO A 739 -21.69 -8.23 48.10
CA PRO A 739 -20.86 -9.31 48.67
C PRO A 739 -21.04 -10.67 47.99
N GLU A 740 -22.17 -10.87 47.30
CA GLU A 740 -22.42 -12.06 46.48
C GLU A 740 -21.40 -12.23 45.35
N LEU A 741 -20.68 -11.18 44.97
CA LEU A 741 -19.65 -11.24 43.94
C LEU A 741 -18.28 -11.68 44.47
N THR A 742 -18.07 -11.58 45.78
CA THR A 742 -16.80 -11.99 46.42
C THR A 742 -16.50 -13.48 46.20
N GLN A 743 -17.55 -14.32 46.09
CA GLN A 743 -17.40 -15.75 45.75
C GLN A 743 -16.78 -15.98 44.37
N TYR A 744 -16.95 -15.01 43.46
CA TYR A 744 -16.31 -14.98 42.15
C TYR A 744 -15.03 -14.14 42.18
N GLY A 745 -14.39 -13.98 43.34
CA GLY A 745 -13.09 -13.32 43.51
C GLY A 745 -13.05 -11.84 43.07
N THR A 746 -14.14 -11.12 43.25
CA THR A 746 -14.24 -9.68 42.97
C THR A 746 -15.18 -9.02 43.97
N GLU A 747 -14.80 -7.84 44.46
CA GLU A 747 -15.67 -6.96 45.23
C GLU A 747 -16.20 -5.85 44.32
N ILE A 748 -17.51 -5.60 44.34
CA ILE A 748 -18.12 -4.48 43.61
C ILE A 748 -18.83 -3.57 44.59
N GLN A 749 -18.54 -2.27 44.51
CA GLN A 749 -19.31 -1.22 45.16
C GLN A 749 -20.15 -0.50 44.11
N ARG A 750 -21.44 -0.34 44.42
CA ARG A 750 -22.40 0.36 43.57
C ARG A 750 -22.87 1.65 44.21
N ARG A 751 -22.94 2.70 43.39
CA ARG A 751 -23.49 4.02 43.75
C ARG A 751 -24.51 4.46 42.69
N ALA A 752 -25.66 4.99 43.10
CA ALA A 752 -26.62 5.55 42.16
C ALA A 752 -26.17 6.94 41.69
N LEU A 753 -26.47 7.27 40.45
CA LEU A 753 -26.20 8.56 39.85
C LEU A 753 -27.48 9.40 39.77
N ALA A 754 -27.32 10.72 39.74
CA ALA A 754 -28.46 11.66 39.74
C ALA A 754 -29.32 11.59 38.47
N ASP A 755 -28.77 11.05 37.38
CA ASP A 755 -29.43 10.84 36.09
C ASP A 755 -30.23 9.52 36.02
N GLY A 756 -30.31 8.77 37.13
CA GLY A 756 -30.93 7.45 37.18
C GLY A 756 -29.98 6.31 36.78
N GLY A 757 -28.72 6.61 36.44
CA GLY A 757 -27.68 5.62 36.19
C GLY A 757 -27.06 5.03 37.47
N CYS A 758 -26.02 4.23 37.28
CA CYS A 758 -25.25 3.60 38.35
C CYS A 758 -23.75 3.67 38.04
N GLU A 759 -22.94 3.95 39.06
CA GLU A 759 -21.49 3.83 39.04
C GLU A 759 -21.07 2.56 39.78
N PHE A 760 -20.07 1.87 39.22
CA PHE A 760 -19.48 0.65 39.75
C PHE A 760 -17.98 0.86 39.98
N GLN A 761 -17.53 0.58 41.19
CA GLN A 761 -16.12 0.39 41.50
C GLN A 761 -15.86 -1.10 41.71
N VAL A 762 -14.95 -1.66 40.94
CA VAL A 762 -14.67 -3.10 40.91
C VAL A 762 -13.25 -3.37 41.36
N THR A 763 -13.10 -4.19 42.39
CA THR A 763 -11.82 -4.53 43.03
C THR A 763 -11.60 -6.04 42.96
N PRO A 764 -10.68 -6.56 42.13
CA PRO A 764 -10.34 -7.98 42.12
C PRO A 764 -9.73 -8.41 43.46
N THR A 765 -10.22 -9.49 44.07
CA THR A 765 -9.75 -9.94 45.40
C THR A 765 -8.58 -10.92 45.35
N ALA A 766 -8.16 -11.35 44.16
CA ALA A 766 -6.99 -12.19 43.91
C ALA A 766 -6.32 -11.85 42.57
N PRO A 767 -5.04 -12.19 42.34
CA PRO A 767 -4.39 -12.02 41.04
C PRO A 767 -5.19 -12.72 39.94
N SER A 768 -5.79 -11.95 39.03
CA SER A 768 -6.70 -12.49 38.02
C SER A 768 -5.98 -13.45 37.07
N ARG A 769 -6.64 -14.58 36.74
CA ARG A 769 -6.32 -15.40 35.57
C ARG A 769 -7.02 -14.81 34.33
N GLU A 770 -6.63 -15.25 33.15
CA GLU A 770 -7.29 -14.92 31.89
C GLU A 770 -8.77 -15.35 31.93
N HIS A 771 -9.64 -14.65 31.20
CA HIS A 771 -11.07 -14.96 31.00
C HIS A 771 -12.07 -14.57 32.10
N ARG A 772 -11.65 -13.86 33.16
CA ARG A 772 -12.57 -13.33 34.18
C ARG A 772 -12.95 -11.88 33.92
N GLY A 773 -14.22 -11.56 34.15
CA GLY A 773 -14.75 -10.24 33.84
C GLY A 773 -16.24 -10.09 34.12
N LEU A 774 -16.75 -8.90 33.83
CA LEU A 774 -18.17 -8.60 33.75
C LEU A 774 -18.61 -8.66 32.30
N LEU A 775 -19.67 -9.41 32.02
CA LEU A 775 -20.31 -9.42 30.71
C LEU A 775 -21.64 -8.68 30.83
N LEU A 776 -21.81 -7.65 30.01
CA LEU A 776 -23.05 -6.91 29.88
C LEU A 776 -23.75 -7.37 28.60
N ARG A 777 -25.06 -7.57 28.68
CA ARG A 777 -25.94 -7.85 27.54
C ARG A 777 -26.96 -6.73 27.44
N VAL A 778 -27.13 -6.17 26.24
CA VAL A 778 -28.14 -5.14 25.97
C VAL A 778 -29.27 -5.76 25.13
N PRO A 779 -30.36 -6.27 25.74
CA PRO A 779 -31.42 -6.92 24.98
C PRO A 779 -32.14 -5.91 24.08
N LEU A 780 -32.01 -6.09 22.77
CA LEU A 780 -32.61 -5.21 21.77
C LEU A 780 -34.04 -5.60 21.41
N ALA A 781 -34.44 -6.85 21.67
CA ALA A 781 -35.72 -7.41 21.23
C ALA A 781 -35.99 -7.25 19.71
N GLY A 782 -34.91 -7.29 18.90
CA GLY A 782 -34.99 -7.06 17.45
C GLY A 782 -35.08 -5.58 17.03
N ALA A 783 -35.08 -4.64 17.98
CA ALA A 783 -35.08 -3.22 17.69
C ALA A 783 -33.78 -2.83 16.95
N PRO A 784 -33.90 -2.08 15.85
CA PRO A 784 -32.72 -1.55 15.21
C PRO A 784 -31.92 -0.64 16.14
N THR A 785 -30.60 -0.80 16.13
CA THR A 785 -29.72 -0.18 17.12
C THR A 785 -28.45 0.31 16.46
N THR A 786 -27.96 1.48 16.88
CA THR A 786 -26.61 1.98 16.58
C THR A 786 -25.72 1.79 17.79
N TRP A 787 -24.45 1.48 17.56
CA TRP A 787 -23.43 1.47 18.60
C TRP A 787 -22.38 2.52 18.29
N ARG A 788 -21.77 3.06 19.35
CA ARG A 788 -20.71 4.06 19.25
C ARG A 788 -19.66 3.80 20.30
N VAL A 789 -18.39 3.88 19.91
CA VAL A 789 -17.25 3.85 20.83
C VAL A 789 -16.42 5.11 20.62
N GLN A 790 -16.08 5.79 21.70
CA GLN A 790 -15.16 6.92 21.71
C GLN A 790 -13.93 6.53 22.52
N ALA A 791 -12.78 6.46 21.84
CA ALA A 791 -11.50 6.05 22.41
C ALA A 791 -10.40 7.07 22.04
N ALA A 792 -9.15 6.79 22.41
CA ALA A 792 -8.05 7.67 22.05
C ALA A 792 -7.93 7.80 20.53
N GLY A 793 -8.12 9.01 20.02
CA GLY A 793 -7.83 9.37 18.65
C GLY A 793 -8.93 9.12 17.62
N ALA A 794 -10.08 8.55 18.02
CA ALA A 794 -11.21 8.35 17.10
C ALA A 794 -12.53 7.99 17.78
N VAL A 795 -13.59 8.10 16.98
CA VAL A 795 -14.93 7.61 17.27
C VAL A 795 -15.31 6.55 16.23
N TRP A 796 -15.73 5.37 16.67
CA TRP A 796 -16.37 4.34 15.84
C TRP A 796 -17.87 4.43 16.02
N GLU A 797 -18.61 4.34 14.92
CA GLU A 797 -20.07 4.40 14.92
C GLU A 797 -20.61 3.55 13.79
N ASP A 798 -21.55 2.64 14.10
CA ASP A 798 -22.21 1.83 13.09
C ASP A 798 -23.57 1.33 13.57
N ARG A 799 -24.35 0.79 12.63
CA ARG A 799 -25.51 -0.04 12.93
C ARG A 799 -25.04 -1.36 13.54
N PHE A 800 -25.67 -1.74 14.63
CA PHE A 800 -25.45 -3.03 15.26
C PHE A 800 -26.01 -4.16 14.37
N ARG A 801 -25.19 -5.18 14.14
CA ARG A 801 -25.56 -6.42 13.45
C ARG A 801 -24.63 -7.55 13.90
N THR A 802 -25.12 -8.79 13.90
CA THR A 802 -24.24 -9.96 13.97
C THR A 802 -23.65 -10.22 12.59
N ARG A 803 -22.32 -10.21 12.48
CA ARG A 803 -21.62 -10.41 11.19
C ARG A 803 -21.41 -11.88 10.85
N HIS A 804 -21.12 -12.69 11.88
CA HIS A 804 -20.80 -14.11 11.74
C HIS A 804 -21.73 -14.97 12.60
N PRO A 805 -22.99 -15.18 12.18
CA PRO A 805 -23.98 -15.90 13.00
C PRO A 805 -23.65 -17.39 13.20
N LEU A 806 -22.72 -17.94 12.41
CA LEU A 806 -22.29 -19.33 12.46
C LEU A 806 -20.88 -19.50 13.05
N ALA A 807 -20.28 -18.42 13.57
CA ALA A 807 -18.97 -18.45 14.21
C ALA A 807 -19.12 -18.47 15.74
N ASP A 808 -18.58 -19.51 16.37
CA ASP A 808 -18.64 -19.72 17.82
C ASP A 808 -17.30 -19.46 18.53
N ALA A 809 -16.28 -19.04 17.78
CA ALA A 809 -14.90 -18.99 18.28
C ALA A 809 -14.48 -17.58 18.74
N PHE A 810 -13.99 -17.51 19.98
CA PHE A 810 -13.21 -16.38 20.55
C PHE A 810 -11.72 -16.48 20.19
N LYS A 811 -11.26 -17.58 19.58
CA LYS A 811 -9.85 -17.91 19.30
C LYS A 811 -9.69 -18.62 17.95
N GLY A 812 -8.66 -18.25 17.19
CA GLY A 812 -8.26 -18.86 15.91
C GLY A 812 -8.34 -17.87 14.76
N ASN A 813 -7.18 -17.45 14.23
CA ASN A 813 -7.09 -16.48 13.16
C ASN A 813 -5.86 -16.67 12.26
N VAL A 814 -5.84 -15.92 11.16
CA VAL A 814 -4.73 -15.66 10.23
C VAL A 814 -3.50 -15.09 10.94
N TYR A 815 -3.68 -14.30 12.01
CA TYR A 815 -2.65 -13.68 12.83
C TYR A 815 -2.72 -14.15 14.30
N HIS A 816 -2.45 -13.28 15.30
CA HIS A 816 -2.55 -13.54 16.74
C HIS A 816 -3.95 -13.24 17.33
N LEU A 817 -4.68 -12.24 16.82
CA LEU A 817 -6.02 -11.86 17.29
C LEU A 817 -7.12 -12.36 16.34
N PRO A 818 -8.37 -12.60 16.74
CA PRO A 818 -9.47 -12.96 15.83
C PRO A 818 -9.68 -11.91 14.70
N GLN A 819 -9.59 -12.28 13.41
CA GLN A 819 -10.16 -11.50 12.30
C GLN A 819 -11.48 -12.16 11.89
N GLY A 820 -12.53 -11.35 11.76
CA GLY A 820 -13.87 -11.81 11.37
C GLY A 820 -14.43 -12.87 12.34
N GLY A 821 -14.30 -12.58 13.63
CA GLY A 821 -15.05 -13.21 14.70
C GLY A 821 -16.14 -12.28 15.23
N ASN A 822 -16.65 -12.55 16.43
CA ASN A 822 -17.71 -11.75 17.03
C ASN A 822 -17.25 -10.41 17.65
N VAL A 823 -15.96 -10.05 17.58
CA VAL A 823 -15.41 -8.81 18.17
C VAL A 823 -15.58 -7.64 17.20
N LEU A 824 -16.46 -6.69 17.51
CA LEU A 824 -16.66 -5.45 16.74
C LEU A 824 -15.58 -4.40 17.05
N TRP A 825 -15.14 -4.32 18.31
CA TRP A 825 -14.15 -3.36 18.77
C TRP A 825 -13.53 -3.84 20.08
N HIS A 826 -12.27 -3.50 20.37
CA HIS A 826 -11.69 -3.71 21.70
C HIS A 826 -10.61 -2.71 22.11
N SER A 827 -10.56 -2.44 23.42
CA SER A 827 -9.76 -1.36 24.01
C SER A 827 -8.24 -1.59 24.03
N LEU A 828 -7.77 -2.76 23.61
CA LEU A 828 -6.33 -3.05 23.57
C LEU A 828 -5.73 -2.68 22.21
N GLN A 829 -6.46 -2.91 21.12
CA GLN A 829 -6.03 -2.46 19.78
C GLN A 829 -6.35 -0.97 19.58
N HIS A 830 -7.41 -0.49 20.24
CA HIS A 830 -7.86 0.90 20.22
C HIS A 830 -7.94 1.42 21.67
N PRO A 831 -6.82 1.92 22.23
CA PRO A 831 -6.76 2.31 23.64
C PRO A 831 -7.81 3.38 23.98
N PHE A 832 -8.41 3.29 25.16
CA PHE A 832 -9.13 4.42 25.72
C PHE A 832 -8.18 5.59 25.95
N GLY A 833 -8.72 6.80 25.86
CA GLY A 833 -7.98 8.02 26.11
C GLY A 833 -7.82 8.33 27.59
N LEU A 834 -7.20 9.48 27.84
CA LEU A 834 -6.79 9.96 29.15
C LEU A 834 -7.82 10.92 29.78
N SER A 835 -9.04 10.91 29.27
CA SER A 835 -10.19 11.60 29.87
C SER A 835 -11.45 10.76 29.69
N ASP A 836 -12.44 10.99 30.56
CA ASP A 836 -13.72 10.27 30.53
C ASP A 836 -14.48 10.48 29.22
N GLU A 837 -14.22 11.56 28.47
CA GLU A 837 -14.78 11.77 27.13
C GLU A 837 -14.24 10.79 26.10
N GLN A 838 -12.99 10.34 26.24
CA GLN A 838 -12.35 9.38 25.34
C GLN A 838 -12.34 7.95 25.89
N ALA A 839 -13.29 7.63 26.77
CA ALA A 839 -13.43 6.31 27.36
C ALA A 839 -14.91 5.91 27.49
N GLN A 840 -15.64 5.89 26.35
CA GLN A 840 -17.09 5.66 26.34
C GLN A 840 -17.53 4.67 25.26
N LEU A 841 -18.57 3.89 25.57
CA LEU A 841 -19.28 3.01 24.64
C LEU A 841 -20.77 3.22 24.83
N SER A 842 -21.54 3.33 23.76
CA SER A 842 -23.00 3.53 23.85
C SER A 842 -23.78 2.75 22.80
N PHE A 843 -25.04 2.49 23.11
CA PHE A 843 -26.05 1.94 22.21
C PHE A 843 -27.26 2.85 22.19
N GLN A 844 -27.88 2.99 21.02
CA GLN A 844 -29.05 3.82 20.84
C GLN A 844 -30.06 3.10 19.94
N SER A 845 -31.33 3.10 20.35
CA SER A 845 -32.45 2.57 19.58
C SER A 845 -33.70 3.46 19.79
N PRO A 846 -34.78 3.26 19.02
CA PRO A 846 -36.03 3.99 19.24
C PRO A 846 -36.61 3.83 20.66
N ALA A 847 -36.27 2.74 21.36
CA ALA A 847 -36.74 2.45 22.71
C ALA A 847 -35.96 3.19 23.81
N GLY A 848 -34.79 3.77 23.50
CA GLY A 848 -33.93 4.41 24.49
C GLY A 848 -32.45 4.36 24.13
N SER A 849 -31.60 4.73 25.08
CA SER A 849 -30.14 4.62 24.94
C SER A 849 -29.47 4.10 26.20
N VAL A 850 -28.26 3.58 26.08
CA VAL A 850 -27.40 3.29 27.23
C VAL A 850 -25.95 3.59 26.88
N ALA A 851 -25.24 4.22 27.82
CA ALA A 851 -23.83 4.53 27.72
C ALA A 851 -23.08 3.94 28.91
N LEU A 852 -21.96 3.29 28.60
CA LEU A 852 -20.92 2.89 29.53
C LEU A 852 -19.81 3.92 29.45
N ARG A 853 -19.44 4.52 30.59
CA ARG A 853 -18.35 5.50 30.69
C ARG A 853 -17.31 4.97 31.66
N PHE A 854 -16.08 4.84 31.22
CA PHE A 854 -14.97 4.31 32.01
C PHE A 854 -14.12 5.47 32.55
N ALA A 855 -13.80 5.45 33.84
CA ALA A 855 -12.99 6.50 34.45
C ALA A 855 -11.55 6.41 33.95
N ALA A 856 -11.01 7.47 33.34
CA ALA A 856 -9.70 7.43 32.70
C ALA A 856 -8.55 7.12 33.69
N GLU A 857 -8.69 7.51 34.95
CA GLU A 857 -7.73 7.21 36.02
C GLU A 857 -7.84 5.77 36.55
N ALA A 858 -8.90 5.05 36.21
CA ALA A 858 -9.23 3.73 36.74
C ALA A 858 -9.87 2.83 35.65
N LEU A 859 -9.26 2.76 34.47
CA LEU A 859 -9.74 1.92 33.36
C LEU A 859 -9.67 0.43 33.70
N PRO A 860 -10.51 -0.46 33.15
CA PRO A 860 -10.37 -1.92 33.31
C PRO A 860 -9.15 -2.49 32.56
N GLY A 861 -8.90 -3.79 32.70
CA GLY A 861 -7.83 -4.49 31.98
C GLY A 861 -8.03 -4.46 30.47
N ALA A 862 -9.25 -4.77 30.01
CA ALA A 862 -9.67 -4.63 28.62
C ALA A 862 -11.20 -4.52 28.50
N VAL A 863 -11.70 -3.93 27.43
CA VAL A 863 -13.12 -3.90 27.08
C VAL A 863 -13.28 -4.40 25.65
N TYR A 864 -14.20 -5.35 25.45
CA TYR A 864 -14.56 -5.89 24.14
C TYR A 864 -16.03 -5.59 23.86
N LEU A 865 -16.32 -5.04 22.69
CA LEU A 865 -17.65 -4.99 22.12
C LEU A 865 -17.85 -6.22 21.23
N LEU A 866 -18.87 -7.01 21.53
CA LEU A 866 -19.17 -8.26 20.84
C LEU A 866 -20.54 -8.18 20.16
N ASP A 867 -20.65 -8.72 18.95
CA ASP A 867 -21.90 -8.79 18.18
C ASP A 867 -22.78 -10.01 18.51
N ARG A 868 -22.23 -10.99 19.24
CA ARG A 868 -22.93 -12.16 19.80
C ARG A 868 -22.13 -12.83 20.91
N VAL A 869 -22.79 -13.64 21.73
CA VAL A 869 -22.16 -14.61 22.65
C VAL A 869 -22.94 -15.93 22.61
N GLY A 870 -22.32 -17.01 22.11
CA GLY A 870 -23.06 -18.23 21.77
C GLY A 870 -24.19 -17.92 20.78
N ASP A 871 -25.37 -18.50 21.00
CA ASP A 871 -26.56 -18.25 20.16
C ASP A 871 -27.26 -16.89 20.44
N ASP A 872 -26.70 -16.07 21.34
CA ASP A 872 -27.29 -14.78 21.68
C ASP A 872 -26.76 -13.66 20.78
N HIS A 873 -27.61 -13.20 19.87
CA HIS A 873 -27.32 -12.16 18.87
C HIS A 873 -27.51 -10.71 19.35
N ASN A 874 -27.63 -10.48 20.66
CA ASN A 874 -27.68 -9.13 21.21
C ASN A 874 -26.26 -8.54 21.36
N PRO A 875 -26.11 -7.20 21.44
CA PRO A 875 -24.85 -6.58 21.79
C PRO A 875 -24.39 -7.02 23.17
N HIS A 876 -23.12 -7.38 23.26
CA HIS A 876 -22.47 -7.66 24.52
C HIS A 876 -21.24 -6.79 24.72
N VAL A 877 -21.00 -6.37 25.95
CA VAL A 877 -19.76 -5.69 26.34
C VAL A 877 -19.08 -6.54 27.40
N PHE A 878 -17.88 -7.03 27.10
CA PHE A 878 -17.08 -7.80 28.05
C PHE A 878 -15.99 -6.93 28.65
N ILE A 879 -16.08 -6.67 29.95
CA ILE A 879 -15.13 -5.89 30.74
C ILE A 879 -14.23 -6.87 31.49
N MET A 880 -13.00 -7.02 31.03
CA MET A 880 -12.01 -7.90 31.63
C MET A 880 -11.32 -7.23 32.80
N TRP A 881 -11.09 -7.99 33.88
CA TRP A 881 -10.36 -7.48 35.04
C TRP A 881 -8.89 -7.26 34.76
N ALA A 882 -8.29 -8.12 33.92
CA ALA A 882 -6.91 -8.01 33.46
C ALA A 882 -6.87 -8.16 31.94
N ALA A 883 -5.91 -7.49 31.29
CA ALA A 883 -5.64 -7.73 29.89
C ALA A 883 -5.23 -9.21 29.67
N PRO A 884 -5.50 -9.80 28.48
CA PRO A 884 -4.99 -11.12 28.09
C PRO A 884 -3.47 -11.19 28.21
N ASP A 885 -2.92 -12.40 28.42
CA ASP A 885 -1.54 -12.72 28.80
C ASP A 885 -0.47 -11.67 28.39
N CYS A 886 -0.24 -10.67 29.24
CA CYS A 886 0.72 -9.59 29.02
C CYS A 886 2.00 -9.84 29.83
N PRO A 887 3.20 -9.73 29.24
CA PRO A 887 4.47 -9.96 29.95
C PRO A 887 4.75 -8.93 31.07
N GLN A 888 4.05 -7.80 31.13
CA GLN A 888 4.05 -6.88 32.27
C GLN A 888 2.62 -6.43 32.56
N ARG A 889 2.10 -6.82 33.73
CA ARG A 889 0.79 -6.36 34.22
C ARG A 889 1.00 -5.09 35.03
N PRO A 890 0.51 -3.91 34.62
CA PRO A 890 0.19 -2.89 35.61
C PRO A 890 -0.84 -3.51 36.55
N ARG A 891 -0.48 -3.65 37.83
CA ARG A 891 -1.42 -4.15 38.84
C ARG A 891 -2.51 -3.09 38.98
N GLN A 892 -3.68 -3.35 38.41
CA GLN A 892 -4.85 -2.55 38.71
C GLN A 892 -5.55 -3.15 39.91
N ASP A 893 -5.46 -2.43 41.03
CA ASP A 893 -6.13 -2.84 42.26
C ASP A 893 -7.64 -2.66 42.15
N SER A 894 -8.11 -1.70 41.34
CA SER A 894 -9.53 -1.53 41.01
C SER A 894 -9.73 -0.77 39.70
N TYR A 895 -10.94 -0.86 39.13
CA TYR A 895 -11.39 -0.03 38.01
C TYR A 895 -12.78 0.54 38.27
N ARG A 896 -13.14 1.62 37.56
CA ARG A 896 -14.43 2.31 37.71
C ARG A 896 -15.11 2.54 36.36
N PHE A 897 -16.41 2.28 36.31
CA PHE A 897 -17.25 2.63 35.17
C PHE A 897 -18.67 2.97 35.62
N SER A 898 -19.39 3.73 34.80
CA SER A 898 -20.80 4.04 35.01
C SER A 898 -21.66 3.56 33.85
N ILE A 899 -22.92 3.24 34.15
CA ILE A 899 -23.98 2.92 33.20
C ILE A 899 -25.06 3.97 33.39
N GLY A 900 -25.47 4.65 32.32
CA GLY A 900 -26.59 5.59 32.34
C GLY A 900 -27.15 5.82 30.95
N ALA A 901 -28.14 6.71 30.81
CA ALA A 901 -28.61 7.12 29.50
C ALA A 901 -27.46 7.74 28.68
N ALA A 902 -27.44 7.49 27.37
CA ALA A 902 -26.51 8.21 26.51
C ALA A 902 -26.97 9.66 26.39
N SER A 903 -26.02 10.59 26.42
CA SER A 903 -26.33 12.00 26.13
C SER A 903 -26.88 12.07 24.70
N SER A 904 -27.90 12.91 24.45
CA SER A 904 -28.40 13.14 23.09
C SER A 904 -27.24 13.62 22.22
N VAL A 905 -26.76 12.78 21.32
CA VAL A 905 -25.68 13.14 20.40
C VAL A 905 -26.30 14.02 19.32
N VAL A 906 -26.25 15.34 19.51
CA VAL A 906 -26.78 16.32 18.55
C VAL A 906 -25.95 16.36 17.26
N GLU A 907 -24.74 15.79 17.25
CA GLU A 907 -23.85 15.76 16.09
C GLU A 907 -23.30 14.35 15.82
N SER A 908 -23.90 13.63 14.87
CA SER A 908 -23.28 12.46 14.24
C SER A 908 -22.66 12.82 12.88
N ALA A 909 -21.64 12.05 12.50
CA ALA A 909 -20.78 12.14 11.31
C ALA A 909 -19.88 13.40 11.09
N SER A 910 -20.07 14.54 11.76
CA SER A 910 -19.26 15.76 11.56
C SER A 910 -18.25 16.08 12.69
N ALA A 911 -18.52 15.68 13.93
CA ALA A 911 -17.67 15.98 15.10
C ALA A 911 -16.47 15.01 15.18
N ARG A 912 -15.44 15.24 14.36
CA ARG A 912 -14.18 14.48 14.40
C ARG A 912 -13.36 14.89 15.62
N SER A 913 -13.37 14.08 16.67
CA SER A 913 -12.42 14.24 17.77
C SER A 913 -11.27 13.24 17.61
N VAL A 914 -10.08 13.76 17.26
CA VAL A 914 -8.80 13.02 17.26
C VAL A 914 -8.08 13.14 18.60
N ALA A 915 -8.78 13.57 19.66
CA ALA A 915 -8.17 13.81 20.96
C ALA A 915 -7.78 12.48 21.64
N THR A 916 -6.70 12.54 22.41
CA THR A 916 -6.22 11.43 23.25
C THR A 916 -6.51 11.65 24.74
N GLY A 917 -7.01 12.83 25.11
CA GLY A 917 -7.13 13.29 26.50
C GLY A 917 -5.89 14.00 27.05
N ASP A 918 -4.75 13.97 26.33
CA ASP A 918 -3.55 14.77 26.67
C ASP A 918 -3.12 15.61 25.45
N PRO A 919 -3.07 16.95 25.55
CA PRO A 919 -2.76 17.81 24.41
C PRO A 919 -1.33 17.63 23.86
N ARG A 920 -0.45 16.98 24.63
CA ARG A 920 0.91 16.65 24.20
C ARG A 920 0.95 15.40 23.33
N LEU A 921 -0.08 14.54 23.33
CA LEU A 921 -0.12 13.29 22.58
C LEU A 921 -1.10 13.37 21.40
N ARG A 922 -0.58 13.29 20.17
CA ARG A 922 -1.35 13.42 18.93
C ARG A 922 -1.36 12.13 18.13
N VAL A 923 -2.43 11.93 17.36
CA VAL A 923 -2.56 10.79 16.44
C VAL A 923 -1.74 11.04 15.17
N MET A 924 -0.93 10.05 14.79
CA MET A 924 -0.16 10.05 13.55
C MET A 924 -0.52 8.84 12.69
N PRO A 925 -0.29 8.86 11.37
CA PRO A 925 -0.45 7.66 10.57
C PRO A 925 0.49 6.58 11.09
N GLY A 926 -0.10 5.47 11.53
CA GLY A 926 0.63 4.32 12.07
C GLY A 926 1.20 4.51 13.47
N GLY A 927 0.68 5.45 14.28
CA GLY A 927 1.00 5.53 15.70
C GLY A 927 0.65 6.87 16.36
N TRP A 928 1.55 7.39 17.19
CA TRP A 928 1.32 8.60 17.98
C TRP A 928 2.59 9.47 18.04
N GLU A 929 2.41 10.77 18.23
CA GLU A 929 3.49 11.71 18.50
C GLU A 929 3.26 12.41 19.83
N PHE A 930 4.24 12.32 20.71
CA PHE A 930 4.31 13.12 21.93
C PHE A 930 5.18 14.36 21.69
N ASP A 931 4.63 15.55 21.92
CA ASP A 931 5.33 16.84 21.86
C ASP A 931 5.03 17.67 23.12
N ASN A 932 6.04 17.89 23.95
CA ASN A 932 5.95 18.77 25.13
C ASN A 932 6.67 20.12 24.94
N GLY A 933 7.03 20.45 23.70
CA GLY A 933 7.75 21.67 23.32
C GLY A 933 9.26 21.62 23.58
N ARG A 934 9.77 20.54 24.20
CA ARG A 934 11.21 20.28 24.44
C ARG A 934 11.68 18.97 23.79
N LEU A 935 10.79 18.00 23.70
CA LEU A 935 10.99 16.69 23.12
C LEU A 935 9.84 16.38 22.16
N ARG A 936 10.17 15.81 21.00
CA ARG A 936 9.24 15.19 20.06
C ARG A 936 9.57 13.72 19.93
N LEU A 937 8.65 12.86 20.31
CA LEU A 937 8.79 11.41 20.26
C LEU A 937 7.66 10.81 19.42
N ARG A 938 8.01 10.27 18.26
CA ARG A 938 7.07 9.57 17.38
C ARG A 938 7.16 8.06 17.60
N LEU A 939 6.07 7.46 18.06
CA LEU A 939 5.92 6.03 18.28
C LEU A 939 5.07 5.40 17.19
N SER A 940 5.41 4.18 16.77
CA SER A 940 4.54 3.36 15.94
C SER A 940 3.39 2.76 16.76
N ARG A 941 2.40 2.15 16.10
CA ARG A 941 1.34 1.37 16.76
C ARG A 941 1.86 0.22 17.63
N ALA A 942 3.05 -0.28 17.30
CA ALA A 942 3.78 -1.29 18.05
C ALA A 942 4.68 -0.72 19.18
N GLY A 943 4.65 0.59 19.42
CA GLY A 943 5.43 1.23 20.47
C GLY A 943 6.91 1.43 20.14
N THR A 944 7.38 1.07 18.95
CA THR A 944 8.76 1.37 18.51
C THR A 944 8.90 2.85 18.13
N ILE A 945 10.06 3.43 18.40
CA ILE A 945 10.36 4.82 18.07
C ILE A 945 10.68 4.92 16.59
N SER A 946 9.93 5.74 15.86
CA SER A 946 10.17 6.04 14.45
C SER A 946 10.90 7.36 14.23
N ALA A 947 10.84 8.26 15.22
CA ALA A 947 11.65 9.48 15.25
C ALA A 947 11.71 10.03 16.67
N LEU A 948 12.85 10.59 17.05
CA LEU A 948 13.04 11.37 18.26
C LEU A 948 13.78 12.66 17.90
N SER A 949 13.27 13.79 18.35
CA SER A 949 13.93 15.08 18.23
C SER A 949 13.88 15.83 19.54
N ARG A 950 14.91 16.63 19.81
CA ARG A 950 14.96 17.53 20.97
C ARG A 950 15.02 18.97 20.49
N ARG A 951 14.49 19.87 21.31
CA ARG A 951 14.57 21.30 21.04
C ARG A 951 15.84 21.87 21.63
N LEU A 952 16.59 22.59 20.80
CA LEU A 952 17.81 23.31 21.18
C LEU A 952 17.47 24.67 21.79
N GLU A 953 18.44 25.28 22.47
CA GLU A 953 18.29 26.62 23.07
C GLU A 953 17.99 27.70 22.03
N ASN A 954 18.49 27.54 20.80
CA ASN A 954 18.20 28.43 19.68
C ASN A 954 16.79 28.27 19.10
N GLY A 955 16.01 27.29 19.60
CA GLY A 955 14.63 27.01 19.18
C GLY A 955 14.49 25.93 18.11
N ASP A 956 15.57 25.50 17.48
CA ASP A 956 15.56 24.48 16.41
C ASP A 956 15.33 23.07 16.96
N TRP A 957 14.81 22.20 16.08
CA TRP A 957 14.66 20.78 16.38
C TRP A 957 15.85 20.00 15.84
N GLU A 958 16.55 19.30 16.73
CA GLU A 958 17.66 18.42 16.39
C GLU A 958 17.18 16.96 16.42
N PRO A 959 17.36 16.18 15.33
CA PRO A 959 17.10 14.75 15.36
C PRO A 959 18.11 14.04 16.26
N VAL A 960 17.63 13.15 17.12
CA VAL A 960 18.46 12.39 18.06
C VAL A 960 18.46 10.90 17.72
N LEU A 961 17.30 10.33 17.39
CA LEU A 961 17.14 8.92 17.06
C LEU A 961 16.20 8.79 15.86
N SER A 962 16.56 7.94 14.91
CA SER A 962 15.78 7.76 13.67
C SER A 962 14.95 6.49 13.63
N ASP A 963 15.23 5.50 14.50
CA ASP A 963 14.55 4.20 14.50
C ASP A 963 14.90 3.40 15.76
N THR A 964 13.93 2.74 16.41
CA THR A 964 14.21 1.60 17.29
C THR A 964 13.65 0.32 16.71
N ARG A 965 14.38 -0.77 16.88
CA ARG A 965 13.99 -2.09 16.40
C ARG A 965 13.99 -3.06 17.55
N TYR A 966 12.87 -3.72 17.75
CA TYR A 966 12.85 -4.93 18.52
C TYR A 966 12.72 -6.08 17.51
N TYR A 967 13.78 -6.84 17.29
CA TYR A 967 13.83 -7.79 16.18
C TYR A 967 14.60 -9.08 16.46
N THR A 968 14.35 -10.09 15.63
CA THR A 968 15.06 -11.37 15.58
C THR A 968 15.31 -11.79 14.12
N ASP A 969 16.44 -12.46 13.86
CA ASP A 969 16.83 -13.00 12.55
C ASP A 969 17.27 -14.48 12.58
N ALA A 970 17.22 -15.12 13.76
CA ALA A 970 17.65 -16.49 13.96
C ALA A 970 17.00 -17.10 15.22
N GLY A 971 16.63 -18.38 15.15
CA GLY A 971 16.12 -19.12 16.31
C GLY A 971 14.59 -19.13 16.44
N TYR A 972 13.93 -18.06 15.97
CA TYR A 972 12.49 -17.85 16.22
C TYR A 972 11.59 -18.00 14.98
N GLY A 973 12.16 -17.93 13.78
CA GLY A 973 11.43 -18.03 12.53
C GLY A 973 12.25 -18.69 11.43
N GLU A 974 11.88 -18.44 10.18
CA GLU A 974 12.61 -18.94 9.01
C GLU A 974 14.04 -18.42 8.97
N ALA A 975 14.99 -19.27 8.59
CA ALA A 975 16.40 -18.90 8.51
C ALA A 975 16.60 -17.75 7.51
N CYS A 976 17.44 -16.78 7.87
CA CYS A 976 17.75 -15.58 7.06
C CYS A 976 16.58 -14.58 6.88
N LYS A 977 15.47 -14.75 7.60
CA LYS A 977 14.35 -13.80 7.61
C LYS A 977 14.37 -12.95 8.88
N THR A 978 14.11 -11.66 8.73
CA THR A 978 14.02 -10.72 9.85
C THR A 978 12.56 -10.53 10.27
N TYR A 979 12.31 -10.59 11.58
CA TYR A 979 11.03 -10.31 12.20
C TYR A 979 11.20 -9.15 13.17
N ASP A 980 10.37 -8.11 13.07
CA ASP A 980 10.52 -6.84 13.76
C ASP A 980 9.17 -6.36 14.31
N ALA A 981 9.16 -5.79 15.51
CA ALA A 981 7.97 -5.20 16.12
C ALA A 981 7.35 -4.09 15.23
N ARG A 982 8.14 -3.37 14.41
CA ARG A 982 7.61 -2.33 13.50
C ARG A 982 6.67 -2.84 12.42
N HIS A 983 6.71 -4.13 12.13
CA HIS A 983 5.80 -4.76 11.16
C HIS A 983 4.53 -5.29 11.82
N ASP A 984 4.44 -5.21 13.14
CA ASP A 984 3.28 -5.63 13.89
C ASP A 984 2.13 -4.63 13.74
N VAL A 985 0.92 -5.18 13.61
CA VAL A 985 -0.35 -4.46 13.45
C VAL A 985 -1.39 -4.86 14.49
N GLU A 986 -1.05 -5.81 15.35
CA GLU A 986 -1.92 -6.35 16.40
C GLU A 986 -1.43 -5.99 17.81
N ALA A 987 -0.48 -5.06 17.90
CA ALA A 987 0.05 -4.63 19.18
C ALA A 987 -1.03 -4.05 20.09
N PHE A 988 -1.04 -4.53 21.32
CA PHE A 988 -1.86 -3.95 22.38
C PHE A 988 -1.22 -2.67 22.87
N ALA A 989 -2.05 -1.66 23.14
CA ALA A 989 -1.65 -0.37 23.66
C ALA A 989 -2.51 0.00 24.88
N ARG A 990 -1.91 0.69 25.85
CA ARG A 990 -2.61 1.26 27.01
C ARG A 990 -2.01 2.60 27.38
N PHE A 991 -2.88 3.59 27.64
CA PHE A 991 -2.49 4.94 28.05
C PHE A 991 -3.00 5.22 29.47
N SER A 992 -2.17 5.86 30.29
CA SER A 992 -2.53 6.28 31.64
C SER A 992 -1.64 7.44 32.11
N HIS A 993 -1.96 8.03 33.26
CA HIS A 993 -1.02 8.87 34.00
C HIS A 993 -0.50 8.13 35.23
N ASN A 994 0.77 8.33 35.57
CA ASN A 994 1.31 7.87 36.85
C ASN A 994 0.90 8.83 38.00
N ALA A 995 1.26 8.49 39.23
CA ALA A 995 0.95 9.32 40.40
C ALA A 995 1.58 10.74 40.38
N ALA A 996 2.61 10.96 39.57
CA ALA A 996 3.24 12.26 39.35
C ALA A 996 2.57 13.09 38.24
N GLY A 997 1.59 12.51 37.52
CA GLY A 997 0.94 13.12 36.37
C GLY A 997 1.73 12.98 35.05
N ASP A 998 2.79 12.18 35.03
CA ASP A 998 3.50 11.86 33.79
C ASP A 998 2.65 10.89 32.96
N LEU A 999 2.72 11.04 31.65
CA LEU A 999 2.04 10.16 30.69
C LEU A 999 2.78 8.83 30.61
N VAL A 1000 2.05 7.72 30.75
CA VAL A 1000 2.56 6.35 30.58
C VAL A 1000 1.91 5.72 29.35
N LEU A 1001 2.75 5.27 28.41
CA LEU A 1001 2.33 4.56 27.19
C LEU A 1001 2.94 3.17 27.20
N SER A 1002 2.11 2.13 27.27
CA SER A 1002 2.56 0.73 27.29
C SER A 1002 2.09 0.00 26.05
N PHE A 1003 2.98 -0.78 25.43
CA PHE A 1003 2.77 -1.55 24.22
C PHE A 1003 3.26 -2.98 24.39
N ASN A 1004 2.50 -3.97 23.91
CA ASN A 1004 2.95 -5.36 23.96
C ASN A 1004 2.37 -6.20 22.83
N SER A 1005 3.18 -7.11 22.29
CA SER A 1005 2.78 -8.01 21.20
C SER A 1005 3.91 -8.98 20.81
N GLN A 1006 3.87 -9.53 19.59
CA GLN A 1006 4.89 -10.38 19.00
C GLN A 1006 5.50 -9.74 17.72
N PRO A 1007 6.81 -9.83 17.49
CA PRO A 1007 7.43 -9.37 16.24
C PRO A 1007 6.96 -10.19 15.05
N ARG A 1008 6.96 -9.60 13.86
CA ARG A 1008 6.60 -10.29 12.62
C ARG A 1008 7.39 -9.79 11.40
N GLY A 1009 7.30 -10.49 10.28
CA GLY A 1009 7.86 -10.02 9.02
C GLY A 1009 6.96 -9.01 8.32
N SER A 1010 7.44 -8.43 7.23
CA SER A 1010 6.79 -7.33 6.53
C SER A 1010 5.56 -7.72 5.71
N TYR A 1011 5.40 -9.01 5.37
CA TYR A 1011 4.26 -9.49 4.58
C TYR A 1011 3.17 -10.10 5.46
N ARG A 1012 1.89 -10.06 5.00
CA ARG A 1012 0.70 -10.53 5.73
C ARG A 1012 0.91 -11.87 6.45
N PHE A 1013 1.51 -12.86 5.80
CA PHE A 1013 1.65 -14.21 6.37
C PHE A 1013 3.00 -14.48 7.07
N ASP A 1014 3.84 -13.47 7.28
CA ASP A 1014 5.16 -13.64 7.88
C ASP A 1014 5.12 -13.66 9.42
N ILE A 1015 4.58 -14.73 10.01
CA ILE A 1015 4.46 -14.89 11.46
C ILE A 1015 5.64 -15.71 12.01
N LEU A 1016 6.01 -15.48 13.28
CA LEU A 1016 7.05 -16.26 13.97
C LEU A 1016 6.59 -17.69 14.28
N ASN A 1017 7.41 -18.68 13.90
CA ASN A 1017 7.17 -20.09 14.22
C ASN A 1017 7.35 -20.39 15.71
N HIS A 1018 8.28 -19.70 16.37
CA HIS A 1018 8.50 -19.74 17.82
C HIS A 1018 8.20 -18.35 18.40
N PRO A 1019 6.97 -18.12 18.89
CA PRO A 1019 6.53 -16.79 19.27
C PRO A 1019 7.30 -16.26 20.49
N LEU A 1020 7.56 -14.95 20.43
CA LEU A 1020 8.29 -14.16 21.41
C LEU A 1020 7.47 -12.91 21.69
N ASP A 1021 7.03 -12.73 22.92
CA ASP A 1021 6.37 -11.49 23.29
C ASP A 1021 7.41 -10.40 23.61
N TYR A 1022 7.08 -9.17 23.25
CA TYR A 1022 7.77 -7.96 23.68
C TYR A 1022 6.84 -7.06 24.48
N VAL A 1023 7.43 -6.25 25.36
CA VAL A 1023 6.78 -5.11 26.01
C VAL A 1023 7.67 -3.88 25.82
N LEU A 1024 7.06 -2.75 25.52
CA LEU A 1024 7.68 -1.42 25.48
C LEU A 1024 6.81 -0.47 26.31
N GLU A 1025 7.38 0.21 27.28
CA GLU A 1025 6.67 1.20 28.10
C GLU A 1025 7.47 2.50 28.19
N TYR A 1026 6.78 3.62 28.03
CA TYR A 1026 7.33 4.97 28.05
C TYR A 1026 6.71 5.79 29.17
N THR A 1027 7.55 6.46 29.97
CA THR A 1027 7.11 7.46 30.95
C THR A 1027 7.54 8.85 30.51
N LEU A 1028 6.57 9.71 30.23
CA LEU A 1028 6.71 10.97 29.50
C LEU A 1028 6.24 12.15 30.36
N GLY A 1029 7.21 12.90 30.89
CA GLY A 1029 6.96 14.11 31.68
C GLY A 1029 7.13 15.41 30.89
N ASN A 1030 7.33 16.52 31.61
CA ASN A 1030 7.58 17.85 31.02
C ASN A 1030 9.06 18.14 30.73
N GLY A 1031 9.95 17.17 30.96
CA GLY A 1031 11.40 17.28 30.75
C GLY A 1031 11.81 17.09 29.28
N SER A 1032 13.12 17.18 29.02
CA SER A 1032 13.75 16.88 27.72
C SER A 1032 14.18 15.41 27.57
N GLY A 1033 13.67 14.53 28.43
CA GLY A 1033 13.97 13.11 28.45
C GLY A 1033 12.74 12.30 28.86
N PHE A 1034 12.86 10.97 28.79
CA PHE A 1034 11.77 10.04 29.08
C PHE A 1034 12.30 8.74 29.69
N GLY A 1035 11.46 8.04 30.44
CA GLY A 1035 11.73 6.68 30.89
C GLY A 1035 11.35 5.67 29.81
N LEU A 1036 12.16 4.63 29.63
CA LEU A 1036 11.87 3.49 28.76
C LEU A 1036 12.08 2.19 29.53
N SER A 1037 11.04 1.34 29.55
CA SER A 1037 11.13 -0.04 29.99
C SER A 1037 10.87 -0.96 28.79
N CYS A 1038 11.66 -2.02 28.66
CA CYS A 1038 11.42 -3.04 27.66
C CYS A 1038 11.65 -4.43 28.24
N ALA A 1039 10.82 -5.40 27.84
CA ALA A 1039 10.92 -6.79 28.30
C ALA A 1039 10.59 -7.78 27.18
N GLN A 1040 11.04 -9.03 27.36
CA GLN A 1040 10.78 -10.11 26.44
C GLN A 1040 10.36 -11.38 27.16
N ARG A 1041 9.45 -12.15 26.56
CA ARG A 1041 9.01 -13.44 27.09
C ARG A 1041 8.90 -14.46 25.97
N HIS A 1042 9.68 -15.54 26.07
CA HIS A 1042 9.65 -16.64 25.12
C HIS A 1042 8.44 -17.53 25.42
N LEU A 1043 7.51 -17.66 24.47
CA LEU A 1043 6.33 -18.52 24.64
C LEU A 1043 6.62 -19.97 24.25
N ARG A 1044 7.55 -20.18 23.33
CA ARG A 1044 8.09 -21.50 22.97
C ARG A 1044 9.62 -21.43 22.90
N PRO A 1045 10.32 -22.53 23.23
CA PRO A 1045 11.77 -22.60 23.07
C PRO A 1045 12.17 -22.31 21.62
N PRO A 1046 13.17 -21.45 21.36
CA PRO A 1046 13.71 -21.23 20.01
C PRO A 1046 14.43 -22.49 19.49
N GLN A 1047 14.58 -22.60 18.16
CA GLN A 1047 15.25 -23.73 17.48
C GLN A 1047 16.33 -23.26 16.51
N GLY A 1048 17.43 -24.01 16.42
CA GLY A 1048 18.51 -23.78 15.48
C GLY A 1048 19.86 -23.60 16.15
N ALA A 1049 20.93 -23.58 15.35
CA ALA A 1049 22.32 -23.47 15.83
C ALA A 1049 22.65 -22.08 16.40
N ARG A 1050 21.84 -21.06 16.09
CA ARG A 1050 21.96 -19.69 16.57
C ARG A 1050 20.57 -19.16 16.93
N VAL A 1051 20.47 -18.53 18.10
CA VAL A 1051 19.29 -17.79 18.55
C VAL A 1051 19.71 -16.35 18.73
N PHE A 1052 18.93 -15.40 18.21
CA PHE A 1052 19.27 -13.98 18.30
C PHE A 1052 18.00 -13.13 18.48
N SER A 1053 18.01 -12.27 19.49
CA SER A 1053 16.99 -11.23 19.74
C SER A 1053 17.73 -9.97 20.16
N ALA A 1054 17.31 -8.82 19.65
CA ALA A 1054 17.95 -7.55 19.97
C ALA A 1054 16.95 -6.39 20.01
N PHE A 1055 17.18 -5.48 20.97
CA PHE A 1055 16.68 -4.13 20.92
C PHE A 1055 17.75 -3.20 20.36
N MET A 1056 17.51 -2.63 19.18
CA MET A 1056 18.42 -1.70 18.51
C MET A 1056 17.89 -0.27 18.62
N MET A 1057 18.81 0.67 18.81
CA MET A 1057 18.57 2.10 18.61
C MET A 1057 19.46 2.59 17.46
N VAL A 1058 18.86 3.27 16.48
CA VAL A 1058 19.60 3.87 15.36
C VAL A 1058 19.79 5.36 15.64
N VAL A 1059 21.04 5.75 15.85
CA VAL A 1059 21.45 7.12 16.22
C VAL A 1059 22.43 7.61 15.13
N PRO A 1060 21.93 8.27 14.07
CA PRO A 1060 22.72 8.54 12.86
C PRO A 1060 24.00 9.35 13.09
N ASP A 1061 23.96 10.30 14.02
CA ASP A 1061 25.06 11.24 14.27
C ASP A 1061 25.96 10.83 15.45
N ALA A 1062 25.78 9.60 15.97
CA ALA A 1062 26.66 9.07 17.01
C ALA A 1062 27.93 8.49 16.41
N THR A 1063 29.08 8.99 16.85
CA THR A 1063 30.40 8.56 16.39
C THR A 1063 31.25 7.93 17.48
N GLY A 1064 30.80 7.94 18.73
CA GLY A 1064 31.43 7.20 19.82
C GLY A 1064 30.46 6.79 20.93
N VAL A 1065 30.96 6.02 21.89
CA VAL A 1065 30.24 5.62 23.10
C VAL A 1065 31.15 5.65 24.32
N ARG A 1066 30.61 6.04 25.48
CA ARG A 1066 31.20 5.85 26.81
C ARG A 1066 30.23 5.08 27.70
N MET A 1067 30.73 4.07 28.40
CA MET A 1067 29.98 3.22 29.33
C MET A 1067 30.44 3.51 30.75
N TYR A 1068 29.50 3.68 31.67
CA TYR A 1068 29.78 4.02 33.06
C TYR A 1068 29.10 3.03 34.02
N ARG A 1069 29.69 2.91 35.22
CA ARG A 1069 29.08 2.27 36.37
C ARG A 1069 29.47 3.02 37.63
N ASP A 1070 28.49 3.35 38.47
CA ASP A 1070 28.70 4.15 39.69
C ASP A 1070 29.54 5.41 39.40
N GLN A 1071 29.24 6.07 38.27
CA GLN A 1071 29.95 7.23 37.70
C GLN A 1071 31.40 6.98 37.21
N ALA A 1072 31.96 5.79 37.38
CA ALA A 1072 33.28 5.42 36.86
C ALA A 1072 33.19 5.00 35.38
N LEU A 1073 34.11 5.48 34.55
CA LEU A 1073 34.21 5.08 33.14
C LEU A 1073 34.69 3.62 33.03
N LEU A 1074 33.83 2.74 32.52
CA LEU A 1074 34.14 1.33 32.27
C LEU A 1074 34.88 1.14 30.94
N ALA A 1075 34.37 1.77 29.88
CA ALA A 1075 34.94 1.70 28.54
C ALA A 1075 34.53 2.89 27.68
N SER A 1076 35.33 3.17 26.67
CA SER A 1076 35.05 4.16 25.63
C SER A 1076 35.49 3.59 24.28
N GLY A 1077 34.76 3.90 23.21
CA GLY A 1077 35.10 3.41 21.88
C GLY A 1077 34.44 4.22 20.77
N GLN A 1078 35.03 4.19 19.58
CA GLN A 1078 34.47 4.87 18.41
C GLN A 1078 33.49 3.97 17.65
N ALA A 1079 32.55 4.60 16.94
CA ALA A 1079 31.60 3.92 16.08
C ALA A 1079 32.35 3.32 14.89
N GLY A 1080 32.49 1.99 14.88
CA GLY A 1080 33.17 1.27 13.82
C GLY A 1080 32.81 -0.20 13.79
N LYS A 1081 33.39 -0.94 12.84
CA LYS A 1081 33.22 -2.40 12.75
C LYS A 1081 33.91 -3.14 13.91
N SER A 1082 34.92 -2.51 14.51
CA SER A 1082 35.79 -3.11 15.52
C SER A 1082 35.13 -3.28 16.90
N ARG A 1083 33.94 -2.70 17.13
CA ARG A 1083 33.19 -2.76 18.41
C ARG A 1083 34.08 -2.53 19.64
N GLU A 1084 34.77 -1.40 19.65
CA GLU A 1084 35.81 -1.06 20.63
C GLU A 1084 35.30 -0.93 22.08
N ALA A 1085 34.00 -0.70 22.25
CA ALA A 1085 33.32 -0.68 23.54
C ALA A 1085 32.11 -1.62 23.51
N GLU A 1086 32.27 -2.79 24.13
CA GLU A 1086 31.22 -3.80 24.26
C GLU A 1086 31.27 -4.53 25.62
N CYS A 1087 30.11 -4.78 26.24
CA CYS A 1087 30.03 -5.41 27.56
C CYS A 1087 30.67 -6.79 27.64
N LYS A 1088 30.72 -7.52 26.51
CA LYS A 1088 31.41 -8.81 26.42
C LYS A 1088 32.91 -8.70 26.72
N LEU A 1089 33.55 -7.57 26.38
CA LEU A 1089 34.97 -7.32 26.65
C LEU A 1089 35.22 -6.83 28.09
N ILE A 1090 34.26 -6.06 28.63
CA ILE A 1090 34.39 -5.38 29.93
C ILE A 1090 34.06 -6.33 31.09
N GLY A 1091 33.18 -7.31 30.86
CA GLY A 1091 32.73 -8.23 31.91
C GLY A 1091 31.71 -7.63 32.88
N GLU A 1092 31.49 -6.31 32.85
CA GLU A 1092 30.49 -5.60 33.66
C GLU A 1092 29.36 -5.01 32.79
N PHE A 1093 28.19 -4.84 33.40
CA PHE A 1093 27.04 -4.19 32.75
C PHE A 1093 26.94 -2.75 33.26
N PRO A 1094 26.88 -1.74 32.36
CA PRO A 1094 26.86 -0.33 32.77
C PRO A 1094 25.50 0.09 33.33
N ASP A 1095 25.52 1.09 34.22
CA ASP A 1095 24.31 1.80 34.69
C ASP A 1095 24.07 3.11 33.91
N ALA A 1096 25.04 3.56 33.12
CA ALA A 1096 24.89 4.68 32.21
C ALA A 1096 25.69 4.52 30.90
N LEU A 1097 25.15 5.02 29.81
CA LEU A 1097 25.74 4.98 28.47
C LEU A 1097 25.56 6.33 27.78
N HIS A 1098 26.66 6.92 27.31
CA HIS A 1098 26.65 8.19 26.58
C HIS A 1098 27.07 7.93 25.13
N LEU A 1099 26.18 8.21 24.19
CA LEU A 1099 26.50 8.24 22.76
C LEU A 1099 27.04 9.62 22.41
N LEU A 1100 28.20 9.64 21.76
CA LEU A 1100 28.99 10.85 21.52
C LEU A 1100 28.90 11.29 20.06
N ARG A 1101 29.12 12.57 19.84
CA ARG A 1101 29.38 13.19 18.53
C ARG A 1101 30.86 13.20 18.21
N ASP A 1102 31.20 13.72 17.03
CA ASP A 1102 32.57 13.94 16.59
C ASP A 1102 33.35 14.94 17.45
N ASP A 1103 32.65 15.82 18.18
CA ASP A 1103 33.25 16.77 19.13
C ASP A 1103 33.35 16.20 20.56
N ASP A 1104 33.16 14.88 20.73
CA ASP A 1104 33.16 14.16 22.01
C ASP A 1104 32.06 14.60 23.01
N GLN A 1105 31.11 15.45 22.60
CA GLN A 1105 29.95 15.82 23.39
C GLN A 1105 28.85 14.75 23.30
N PRO A 1106 28.08 14.53 24.38
CA PRO A 1106 27.01 13.54 24.38
C PRO A 1106 25.80 14.01 23.56
N LEU A 1107 25.46 13.23 22.54
CA LEU A 1107 24.24 13.34 21.74
C LEU A 1107 23.02 12.76 22.50
N LEU A 1108 23.19 11.55 23.03
CA LEU A 1108 22.17 10.82 23.80
C LEU A 1108 22.80 10.24 25.07
N ARG A 1109 22.12 10.42 26.20
CA ARG A 1109 22.48 9.82 27.48
C ARG A 1109 21.40 8.84 27.90
N LEU A 1110 21.78 7.60 28.13
CA LEU A 1110 20.97 6.58 28.78
C LEU A 1110 21.49 6.49 30.22
N GLU A 1111 20.68 6.92 31.18
CA GLU A 1111 21.06 6.99 32.59
C GLU A 1111 20.18 6.03 33.40
N ASN A 1112 20.69 5.54 34.54
CA ASN A 1112 19.98 4.62 35.44
C ASN A 1112 19.50 3.34 34.73
N ILE A 1113 20.34 2.76 33.88
CA ILE A 1113 20.06 1.52 33.16
C ILE A 1113 19.97 0.38 34.19
N LEU A 1114 18.80 -0.26 34.24
CA LEU A 1114 18.55 -1.43 35.09
C LEU A 1114 18.26 -2.64 34.21
N TRP A 1115 18.95 -3.75 34.48
CA TRP A 1115 18.68 -5.04 33.83
C TRP A 1115 18.20 -6.05 34.85
N GLN A 1116 16.99 -6.57 34.63
CA GLN A 1116 16.38 -7.60 35.48
C GLN A 1116 16.17 -8.86 34.65
N GLY A 1117 17.07 -9.84 34.80
CA GLY A 1117 17.03 -11.09 34.04
C GLY A 1117 18.42 -11.71 33.87
N PRO A 1118 18.54 -12.82 33.10
CA PRO A 1118 19.83 -13.38 32.71
C PRO A 1118 20.69 -12.30 32.02
N LYS A 1119 21.97 -12.21 32.39
CA LYS A 1119 22.89 -11.20 31.82
C LYS A 1119 22.87 -11.26 30.29
N PRO A 1120 22.65 -10.14 29.57
CA PRO A 1120 22.63 -10.15 28.13
C PRO A 1120 24.04 -10.43 27.60
N ASP A 1121 24.14 -11.13 26.47
CA ASP A 1121 25.43 -11.50 25.88
C ASP A 1121 26.29 -10.28 25.51
N ASN A 1122 25.66 -9.15 25.16
CA ASN A 1122 26.38 -7.95 24.79
C ASN A 1122 25.52 -6.67 24.73
N LEU A 1123 26.15 -5.52 24.96
CA LEU A 1123 25.68 -4.17 24.61
C LEU A 1123 26.87 -3.47 23.93
N PHE A 1124 26.66 -2.89 22.74
CA PHE A 1124 27.73 -2.30 21.94
C PHE A 1124 27.20 -1.24 20.96
N ILE A 1125 28.07 -0.33 20.52
CA ILE A 1125 27.85 0.52 19.35
C ILE A 1125 28.47 -0.12 18.10
N HIS A 1126 27.81 -0.02 16.95
CA HIS A 1126 28.34 -0.56 15.69
C HIS A 1126 28.05 0.37 14.52
N GLY A 1127 29.11 0.92 13.93
CA GLY A 1127 29.04 1.80 12.76
C GLY A 1127 28.86 0.99 11.48
N ARG A 1128 27.61 0.82 11.01
CA ARG A 1128 27.36 0.38 9.64
C ARG A 1128 26.87 1.57 8.80
N CYS A 1129 27.63 1.86 7.74
CA CYS A 1129 27.38 2.92 6.75
C CYS A 1129 25.91 3.05 6.35
N GLN A 1130 25.49 4.31 6.25
CA GLN A 1130 24.39 4.78 5.40
C GLN A 1130 24.37 4.02 4.06
N ARG A 1131 23.30 3.26 3.83
CA ARG A 1131 22.84 2.92 2.48
C ARG A 1131 21.35 3.21 2.43
N ILE A 1132 21.02 4.39 1.91
CA ILE A 1132 19.72 4.67 1.32
C ILE A 1132 19.52 3.65 0.18
N PHE A 1133 18.33 3.05 0.14
CA PHE A 1133 17.80 2.09 -0.82
C PHE A 1133 18.65 1.82 -2.09
N SER A 1134 19.27 0.65 -2.16
CA SER A 1134 19.56 -0.01 -3.43
C SER A 1134 19.30 -1.51 -3.28
N ARG A 1135 18.20 -1.99 -3.88
CA ARG A 1135 18.03 -3.43 -4.14
C ARG A 1135 19.18 -3.87 -5.03
N ARG A 1136 20.11 -4.64 -4.48
CA ARG A 1136 20.87 -5.64 -5.25
C ARG A 1136 20.65 -6.97 -4.58
N SER A 1137 19.70 -7.72 -5.14
CA SER A 1137 19.71 -9.17 -5.09
C SER A 1137 20.89 -9.66 -5.94
N SER A 1138 21.83 -10.35 -5.32
CA SER A 1138 22.73 -11.25 -6.04
C SER A 1138 23.30 -12.28 -5.06
N GLY A 1139 22.94 -13.54 -5.31
CA GLY A 1139 23.63 -14.75 -4.81
C GLY A 1139 23.34 -15.10 -3.38
#